data_AF-A0A7X7SV11-F1
#
_entry.id   AF-A0A7X7SV11-F1
#
_cell.length_a   1.000
_cell.length_b   1.000
_cell.length_c   1.000
_cell.angle_alpha   90.00
_cell.angle_beta   90.00
_cell.angle_gamma   90.00
#
_symmetry.space_group_name_H-M   'P 1'
#
loop_
_entity.id
_entity.type
_entity.pdbx_description
1 polymer ?
#
loop_
_entity_poly.entity_id
_entity_poly.type
_entity_poly.pdbx_seq_one_letter_code
_entity_poly.pdbx_strand_id
1 'polypeptide(L)'
;MDKTGKNVHICFNETDIKNSRGSSMPIVMVITLVVLIVGSAVAYAAVQMFAIVRNEEHNQMAYIAAESAIERTVSNLDRYLTKEEFATDRGITFSNEVQFINDIIQKLNAGDPQISNSYNIPVYADSSMNGADATVSFSWDGSTYTRTGNKLKFMLQVTASASMENGIFRSYERKAVAVKEYEVWIYNPFILNGAVYTLGDLVVKGSGTSTITDDVYVFGTGLDKPNRMDQYNMGGVCVVDEAVLHIEKGSIYTRNLLRVGTFDETGSDKCAVVVDHDVVAQGIQAFGVNDDIVIIRDAYTFDDIEMNGAKSYIAINGNYFGMNLGDGSFHDTSSAVINTSPRYAGPSVNDFTQSRIVINGYTFVNGSTFRMDGGTVGHKLENVALAWEGSEPVYIAENCTNTVDYINILTSTSHGERNGFSVLLGNVNWTNNADLESDWQTWSAWISEIRGRASGRTNILPSIPSKIKGFCHYAMAANNKLYPANEDNIEIPASVVCRVADDVDGLSDRPLEPYTHDNWYDNTNISIGIPKGLQNMLSFLESHVHVFARKEYPEEVTGEINYLFNSGMIQTGFGSTTEFLRIRDQLDDIDETVWNCVVKFDDDGTDAPMPPVDLVNHLIDNYTDPTKYFLIINLDPDRELVIKPDPVTGTDTVNGIIFTMGRVSVRNGATVNGSIIAAGRGYDPVSKVKGSAAGSYDYDHDGDAGTPPIKMARLPRIVGNTNVINFESWDYAALIIERGNIHFPGRSALFAQFDEVYNGRSFGDILEDIF
;
A
#
# COMPACT_ATOMS: atom_id res chain seq x y z
N MET A 1 33.19 109.13 -6.87
CA MET A 1 33.94 107.86 -6.80
C MET A 1 33.04 106.75 -7.28
N ASP A 2 33.50 106.06 -8.31
CA ASP A 2 32.75 105.22 -9.22
C ASP A 2 32.00 104.06 -8.57
N LYS A 3 30.75 103.85 -9.02
CA LYS A 3 30.12 102.52 -9.03
C LYS A 3 29.91 102.12 -10.48
N THR A 4 30.80 101.27 -10.98
CA THR A 4 30.65 100.50 -12.20
C THR A 4 29.50 99.51 -12.02
N GLY A 5 28.29 99.93 -12.40
CA GLY A 5 27.14 99.03 -12.54
C GLY A 5 27.32 98.15 -13.78
N LYS A 6 27.55 96.85 -13.59
CA LYS A 6 27.42 95.87 -14.68
C LYS A 6 25.95 95.80 -15.10
N ASN A 7 25.65 96.18 -16.34
CA ASN A 7 24.35 95.93 -16.96
C ASN A 7 24.18 94.44 -17.23
N VAL A 8 23.11 93.84 -16.71
CA VAL A 8 22.69 92.49 -17.06
C VAL A 8 21.78 92.60 -18.29
N HIS A 9 22.18 91.96 -19.38
CA HIS A 9 21.40 91.86 -20.63
C HIS A 9 20.61 90.55 -20.64
N ILE A 10 19.29 90.63 -20.83
CA ILE A 10 18.42 89.46 -21.06
C ILE A 10 17.60 89.76 -22.31
N CYS A 11 17.73 88.94 -23.36
CA CYS A 11 17.00 89.05 -24.62
C CYS A 11 15.83 88.05 -24.68
N PHE A 12 14.65 88.52 -25.14
CA PHE A 12 13.55 87.67 -25.64
C PHE A 12 12.99 88.30 -26.92
N ASN A 13 12.90 87.53 -28.01
CA ASN A 13 12.36 87.93 -29.33
C ASN A 13 12.82 89.32 -29.84
N GLU A 14 14.13 89.50 -30.00
CA GLU A 14 14.77 90.65 -30.68
C GLU A 14 14.36 92.06 -30.23
N THR A 15 13.78 92.22 -29.03
CA THR A 15 13.40 93.54 -28.49
C THR A 15 14.22 93.87 -27.24
N ASP A 16 15.02 94.94 -27.31
CA ASP A 16 15.87 95.45 -26.22
C ASP A 16 15.05 96.24 -25.18
N ILE A 17 14.96 95.77 -23.93
CA ILE A 17 14.36 96.55 -22.82
C ILE A 17 15.46 97.41 -22.17
N LYS A 18 15.54 98.69 -22.54
CA LYS A 18 16.42 99.69 -21.88
C LYS A 18 15.69 100.37 -20.71
N ASN A 19 16.17 100.19 -19.49
CA ASN A 19 15.63 100.83 -18.28
C ASN A 19 16.48 102.05 -17.88
N SER A 20 15.87 103.24 -17.85
CA SER A 20 16.51 104.46 -17.33
C SER A 20 15.69 105.24 -16.30
N ARG A 21 14.54 104.72 -15.81
CA ARG A 21 13.79 105.29 -14.67
C ARG A 21 13.02 104.20 -13.95
N GLY A 22 13.13 104.15 -12.62
CA GLY A 22 12.56 103.12 -11.75
C GLY A 22 11.10 102.76 -12.03
N SER A 23 10.91 101.73 -12.84
CA SER A 23 9.64 101.02 -12.99
C SER A 23 9.89 99.56 -12.60
N SER A 24 9.87 99.33 -11.29
CA SER A 24 9.98 97.99 -10.70
C SER A 24 8.74 97.14 -11.00
N MET A 25 7.57 97.75 -11.23
CA MET A 25 6.31 97.02 -11.41
C MET A 25 6.24 96.12 -12.66
N PRO A 26 6.58 96.54 -13.89
CA PRO A 26 6.50 95.67 -15.07
C PRO A 26 7.47 94.50 -15.00
N ILE A 27 8.69 94.73 -14.51
CA ILE A 27 9.69 93.67 -14.29
C ILE A 27 9.21 92.70 -13.21
N VAL A 28 8.66 93.21 -12.10
CA VAL A 28 8.06 92.37 -11.05
C VAL A 28 6.87 91.58 -11.60
N MET A 29 5.98 92.18 -12.39
CA MET A 29 4.83 91.49 -13.00
C MET A 29 5.27 90.38 -13.97
N VAL A 30 6.29 90.62 -14.79
CA VAL A 30 6.85 89.59 -15.68
C VAL A 30 7.49 88.47 -14.86
N ILE A 31 8.25 88.80 -13.81
CA ILE A 31 8.83 87.79 -12.91
C ILE A 31 7.72 86.99 -12.21
N THR A 32 6.68 87.65 -11.69
CA THR A 32 5.54 86.99 -11.04
C THR A 32 4.76 86.11 -12.02
N LEU A 33 4.56 86.55 -13.26
CA LEU A 33 3.91 85.75 -14.31
C LEU A 33 4.73 84.51 -14.68
N VAL A 34 6.05 84.68 -14.85
CA VAL A 34 6.97 83.55 -15.11
C VAL A 34 6.98 82.58 -13.93
N VAL A 35 7.02 83.08 -12.69
CA VAL A 35 6.94 82.24 -11.47
C VAL A 35 5.59 81.54 -11.36
N LEU A 36 4.48 82.18 -11.73
CA LEU A 36 3.15 81.55 -11.75
C LEU A 36 3.06 80.44 -12.80
N ILE A 37 3.57 80.67 -14.01
CA ILE A 37 3.54 79.67 -15.09
C ILE A 37 4.45 78.49 -14.75
N VAL A 38 5.70 78.77 -14.36
CA VAL A 38 6.68 77.73 -13.98
C VAL A 38 6.23 77.01 -12.71
N GLY A 39 5.75 77.75 -11.70
CA GLY A 39 5.23 77.19 -10.45
C GLY A 39 3.99 76.31 -10.66
N SER A 40 3.07 76.73 -11.53
CA SER A 40 1.89 75.91 -11.90
C SER A 40 2.29 74.66 -12.67
N ALA A 41 3.25 74.77 -13.60
CA ALA A 41 3.76 73.62 -14.35
C ALA A 41 4.49 72.61 -13.45
N VAL A 42 5.31 73.09 -12.50
CA VAL A 42 6.00 72.24 -11.52
C VAL A 42 5.01 71.59 -10.56
N ALA A 43 4.03 72.33 -10.04
CA ALA A 43 2.99 71.78 -9.17
C ALA A 43 2.16 70.72 -9.90
N TYR A 44 1.78 70.97 -11.16
CA TYR A 44 1.06 70.01 -11.99
C TYR A 44 1.89 68.74 -12.24
N ALA A 45 3.16 68.89 -12.63
CA ALA A 45 4.06 67.75 -12.83
C ALA A 45 4.29 66.95 -11.54
N ALA A 46 4.40 67.62 -10.38
CA ALA A 46 4.53 66.97 -9.09
C ALA A 46 3.28 66.18 -8.70
N VAL A 47 2.08 66.72 -8.92
CA VAL A 47 0.81 66.02 -8.69
C VAL A 47 0.66 64.82 -9.64
N GLN A 48 1.02 64.98 -10.92
CA GLN A 48 1.00 63.86 -11.87
C GLN A 48 1.99 62.76 -11.49
N MET A 49 3.24 63.09 -11.15
CA MET A 49 4.22 62.11 -10.70
C MET A 49 3.78 61.42 -9.40
N PHE A 50 3.22 62.17 -8.44
CA PHE A 50 2.67 61.59 -7.22
C PHE A 50 1.52 60.60 -7.50
N ALA A 51 0.59 60.96 -8.40
CA ALA A 51 -0.51 60.08 -8.79
C ALA A 51 -0.01 58.82 -9.52
N ILE A 52 1.00 58.95 -10.40
CA ILE A 52 1.62 57.81 -11.09
C ILE A 52 2.28 56.86 -10.09
N VAL A 53 3.11 57.40 -9.18
CA VAL A 53 3.80 56.59 -8.16
C VAL A 53 2.81 55.88 -7.25
N ARG A 54 1.75 56.57 -6.79
CA ARG A 54 0.72 55.95 -5.94
C ARG A 54 -0.09 54.90 -6.67
N ASN A 55 -0.40 55.09 -7.95
CA ASN A 55 -1.11 54.09 -8.75
C ASN A 55 -0.25 52.84 -8.99
N GLU A 56 1.05 53.02 -9.23
CA GLU A 56 1.99 51.91 -9.38
C GLU A 56 2.20 51.14 -8.08
N GLU A 57 2.36 51.84 -6.95
CA GLU A 57 2.37 51.24 -5.61
C GLU A 57 1.09 50.41 -5.38
N HIS A 58 -0.07 50.96 -5.71
CA HIS A 58 -1.36 50.27 -5.56
C HIS A 58 -1.49 49.02 -6.48
N ASN A 59 -0.87 49.03 -7.66
CA ASN A 59 -0.79 47.86 -8.53
C ASN A 59 0.11 46.77 -7.92
N GLN A 60 1.27 47.17 -7.40
CA GLN A 60 2.21 46.26 -6.74
C GLN A 60 1.59 45.63 -5.49
N MET A 61 0.87 46.41 -4.68
CA MET A 61 0.18 45.89 -3.49
C MET A 61 -0.89 44.85 -3.86
N ALA A 62 -1.69 45.10 -4.91
CA ALA A 62 -2.65 44.11 -5.39
C ALA A 62 -1.95 42.83 -5.92
N TYR A 63 -0.80 42.97 -6.60
CA TYR A 63 -0.01 41.82 -7.03
C TYR A 63 0.56 41.01 -5.84
N ILE A 64 1.11 41.69 -4.83
CA ILE A 64 1.59 41.06 -3.58
C ILE A 64 0.45 40.35 -2.85
N ALA A 65 -0.77 40.91 -2.87
CA ALA A 65 -1.94 40.25 -2.30
C ALA A 65 -2.30 38.95 -3.04
N ALA A 66 -2.20 38.94 -4.38
CA ALA A 66 -2.39 37.72 -5.17
C ALA A 66 -1.33 36.66 -4.82
N GLU A 67 -0.05 37.05 -4.70
CA GLU A 67 1.02 36.14 -4.27
C GLU A 67 0.79 35.61 -2.84
N SER A 68 0.39 36.48 -1.91
CA SER A 68 0.06 36.09 -0.53
C SER A 68 -1.11 35.12 -0.47
N ALA A 69 -2.11 35.29 -1.33
CA ALA A 69 -3.23 34.36 -1.44
C ALA A 69 -2.77 32.99 -1.99
N ILE A 70 -1.86 32.97 -2.96
CA ILE A 70 -1.23 31.73 -3.44
C ILE A 70 -0.47 31.03 -2.32
N GLU A 71 0.39 31.74 -1.58
CA GLU A 71 1.17 31.13 -0.49
C GLU A 71 0.27 30.48 0.57
N ARG A 72 -0.79 31.18 0.99
CA ARG A 72 -1.78 30.64 1.93
C ARG A 72 -2.51 29.42 1.35
N THR A 73 -2.87 29.46 0.07
CA THR A 73 -3.56 28.35 -0.61
C THR A 73 -2.65 27.14 -0.73
N VAL A 74 -1.40 27.33 -1.18
CA VAL A 74 -0.40 26.26 -1.31
C VAL A 74 -0.11 25.64 0.05
N SER A 75 0.00 26.44 1.12
CA SER A 75 0.15 25.91 2.47
C SER A 75 -1.04 25.06 2.93
N ASN A 76 -2.27 25.41 2.53
CA ASN A 76 -3.46 24.60 2.82
C ASN A 76 -3.48 23.32 1.97
N LEU A 77 -3.15 23.42 0.67
CA LEU A 77 -3.05 22.26 -0.21
C LEU A 77 -2.02 21.26 0.30
N ASP A 78 -0.82 21.72 0.67
CA ASP A 78 0.24 20.86 1.21
C ASP A 78 -0.19 20.13 2.48
N ARG A 79 -1.04 20.78 3.30
CA ARG A 79 -1.56 20.23 4.55
C ARG A 79 -2.70 19.22 4.35
N TYR A 80 -3.58 19.44 3.37
CA TYR A 80 -4.84 18.72 3.24
C TYR A 80 -4.97 17.88 1.97
N LEU A 81 -4.50 18.35 0.80
CA LEU A 81 -4.64 17.63 -0.46
C LEU A 81 -3.84 16.31 -0.50
N THR A 82 -2.73 16.27 0.24
CA THR A 82 -1.84 15.10 0.35
C THR A 82 -2.34 14.05 1.35
N LYS A 83 -3.41 14.36 2.10
CA LYS A 83 -4.01 13.45 3.07
C LYS A 83 -4.79 12.36 2.37
N GLU A 84 -4.80 11.17 2.96
CA GLU A 84 -5.47 10.01 2.39
C GLU A 84 -6.98 10.21 2.36
N GLU A 85 -7.51 10.75 3.45
CA GLU A 85 -8.93 11.03 3.64
C GLU A 85 -9.44 12.17 2.74
N PHE A 86 -8.57 12.86 1.98
CA PHE A 86 -8.97 14.04 1.21
C PHE A 86 -10.12 13.73 0.24
N ALA A 87 -9.99 12.64 -0.52
CA ALA A 87 -10.97 12.24 -1.53
C ALA A 87 -12.26 11.73 -0.88
N THR A 88 -12.15 10.89 0.16
CA THR A 88 -13.30 10.33 0.90
C THR A 88 -14.12 11.41 1.60
N ASP A 89 -13.47 12.37 2.24
CA ASP A 89 -14.12 13.50 2.94
C ASP A 89 -14.93 14.40 2.00
N ARG A 90 -14.64 14.33 0.70
CA ARG A 90 -15.22 15.18 -0.35
C ARG A 90 -16.14 14.43 -1.31
N GLY A 91 -16.31 13.13 -1.10
CA GLY A 91 -17.08 12.25 -1.97
C GLY A 91 -16.52 12.22 -3.39
N ILE A 92 -15.20 12.09 -3.53
CA ILE A 92 -14.52 11.96 -4.81
C ILE A 92 -14.12 10.49 -4.98
N THR A 93 -14.71 9.82 -5.96
CA THR A 93 -14.42 8.42 -6.28
C THR A 93 -13.59 8.34 -7.56
N PHE A 94 -12.70 7.36 -7.63
CA PHE A 94 -11.88 7.11 -8.80
C PHE A 94 -12.63 6.30 -9.86
N SER A 95 -12.52 6.73 -11.11
CA SER A 95 -12.92 5.92 -12.27
C SER A 95 -11.84 5.86 -13.34
N ASN A 96 -11.07 6.93 -13.50
CA ASN A 96 -9.83 7.00 -14.28
C ASN A 96 -9.06 8.25 -13.84
N GLU A 97 -7.77 8.34 -14.21
CA GLU A 97 -6.89 9.39 -13.75
C GLU A 97 -7.35 10.80 -14.17
N VAL A 98 -7.80 10.96 -15.41
CA VAL A 98 -8.23 12.26 -15.96
C VAL A 98 -9.49 12.76 -15.27
N GLN A 99 -10.49 11.90 -15.10
CA GLN A 99 -11.72 12.26 -14.39
C GLN A 99 -11.43 12.56 -12.92
N PHE A 100 -10.62 11.76 -12.24
CA PHE A 100 -10.30 11.97 -10.83
C PHE A 100 -9.61 13.33 -10.58
N ILE A 101 -8.65 13.70 -11.44
CA ILE A 101 -7.99 15.03 -11.36
C ILE A 101 -9.02 16.15 -11.57
N ASN A 102 -9.90 16.03 -12.57
CA ASN A 102 -10.91 17.03 -12.86
C ASN A 102 -11.93 17.19 -11.72
N ASP A 103 -12.32 16.10 -11.07
CA ASP A 103 -13.24 16.13 -9.94
C ASP A 103 -12.63 16.82 -8.71
N ILE A 104 -11.33 16.59 -8.44
CA ILE A 104 -10.58 17.34 -7.43
C ILE A 104 -10.63 18.84 -7.74
N ILE A 105 -10.31 19.22 -8.98
CA ILE A 105 -10.30 20.63 -9.40
C ILE A 105 -11.70 21.26 -9.29
N GLN A 106 -12.74 20.51 -9.68
CA GLN A 106 -14.12 20.97 -9.57
C GLN A 106 -14.50 21.22 -8.11
N LYS A 107 -14.14 20.32 -7.19
CA LYS A 107 -14.41 20.44 -5.76
C LYS A 107 -13.68 21.64 -5.15
N LEU A 108 -12.39 21.81 -5.46
CA LEU A 108 -11.61 22.96 -4.99
C LEU A 108 -12.19 24.30 -5.47
N ASN A 109 -12.64 24.37 -6.73
CA ASN A 109 -13.25 25.58 -7.28
C ASN A 109 -14.66 25.86 -6.74
N ALA A 110 -15.44 24.83 -6.41
CA ALA A 110 -16.76 24.97 -5.79
C ALA A 110 -16.69 25.55 -4.36
N GLY A 111 -15.52 25.47 -3.73
CA GLY A 111 -15.26 25.93 -2.36
C GLY A 111 -15.08 24.76 -1.41
N ASP A 112 -14.08 24.85 -0.54
CA ASP A 112 -13.67 23.79 0.37
C ASP A 112 -13.57 24.30 1.82
N PRO A 113 -13.99 23.53 2.83
CA PRO A 113 -13.93 23.96 4.23
C PRO A 113 -12.50 24.16 4.75
N GLN A 114 -11.51 23.45 4.19
CA GLN A 114 -10.11 23.50 4.62
C GLN A 114 -9.21 24.27 3.63
N ILE A 115 -9.62 24.40 2.38
CA ILE A 115 -8.88 25.09 1.31
C ILE A 115 -9.70 26.29 0.81
N SER A 116 -9.46 27.46 1.41
CA SER A 116 -10.15 28.69 1.02
C SER A 116 -9.79 29.12 -0.40
N ASN A 117 -10.79 29.53 -1.17
CA ASN A 117 -10.64 30.09 -2.52
C ASN A 117 -10.81 31.64 -2.53
N SER A 118 -10.96 32.26 -1.37
CA SER A 118 -11.09 33.71 -1.23
C SER A 118 -10.44 34.20 0.05
N TYR A 119 -9.74 35.33 -0.06
CA TYR A 119 -9.01 35.95 1.03
C TYR A 119 -9.17 37.47 0.99
N ASN A 120 -9.27 38.09 2.16
CA ASN A 120 -8.98 39.51 2.31
C ASN A 120 -7.55 39.66 2.85
N ILE A 121 -6.66 40.27 2.06
CA ILE A 121 -5.24 40.39 2.38
C ILE A 121 -4.94 41.83 2.82
N PRO A 122 -4.47 42.03 4.08
CA PRO A 122 -4.02 43.36 4.51
C PRO A 122 -2.70 43.69 3.82
N VAL A 123 -2.69 44.75 3.00
CA VAL A 123 -1.51 45.22 2.26
C VAL A 123 -0.96 46.55 2.80
N TYR A 124 -1.68 47.19 3.72
CA TYR A 124 -1.23 48.37 4.45
C TYR A 124 -1.09 48.06 5.95
N ALA A 125 -0.12 48.70 6.60
CA ALA A 125 0.08 48.60 8.05
C ALA A 125 -1.02 49.33 8.85
N ASP A 126 -1.71 50.28 8.21
CA ASP A 126 -2.83 51.02 8.80
C ASP A 126 -4.14 50.24 8.56
N SER A 127 -4.79 49.80 9.64
CA SER A 127 -6.06 49.07 9.59
C SER A 127 -7.23 49.86 8.99
N SER A 128 -7.09 51.18 8.80
CA SER A 128 -8.10 52.03 8.17
C SER A 128 -7.96 52.13 6.64
N MET A 129 -6.87 51.63 6.07
CA MET A 129 -6.67 51.49 4.63
C MET A 129 -6.90 50.03 4.23
N ASN A 130 -8.09 49.77 3.68
CA ASN A 130 -8.64 48.43 3.40
C ASN A 130 -7.65 47.49 2.67
N GLY A 131 -7.79 46.19 2.95
CA GLY A 131 -7.07 45.10 2.27
C GLY A 131 -7.51 44.87 0.82
N ALA A 132 -6.78 44.01 0.13
CA ALA A 132 -7.11 43.54 -1.21
C ALA A 132 -7.91 42.24 -1.15
N ASP A 133 -9.00 42.16 -1.89
CA ASP A 133 -9.78 40.93 -2.03
C ASP A 133 -9.16 40.06 -3.12
N ALA A 134 -8.71 38.88 -2.75
CA ALA A 134 -8.12 37.89 -3.64
C ALA A 134 -9.06 36.70 -3.80
N THR A 135 -9.27 36.29 -5.05
CA THR A 135 -9.98 35.06 -5.42
C THR A 135 -9.01 34.10 -6.09
N VAL A 136 -9.10 32.82 -5.73
CA VAL A 136 -8.22 31.76 -6.20
C VAL A 136 -9.03 30.76 -7.02
N SER A 137 -8.46 30.32 -8.13
CA SER A 137 -9.01 29.26 -8.99
C SER A 137 -7.96 28.21 -9.29
N PHE A 138 -8.40 26.97 -9.45
CA PHE A 138 -7.57 25.80 -9.70
C PHE A 138 -7.79 25.28 -11.12
N SER A 139 -6.73 24.81 -11.76
CA SER A 139 -6.80 24.18 -13.08
C SER A 139 -5.68 23.17 -13.28
N TRP A 140 -5.89 22.24 -14.21
CA TRP A 140 -4.86 21.36 -14.75
C TRP A 140 -4.91 21.47 -16.27
N ASP A 141 -3.74 21.56 -16.89
CA ASP A 141 -3.54 21.83 -18.32
C ASP A 141 -3.60 20.56 -19.18
N GLY A 142 -3.85 19.39 -18.58
CA GLY A 142 -3.76 18.11 -19.26
C GLY A 142 -2.33 17.59 -19.41
N SER A 143 -1.37 18.17 -18.68
CA SER A 143 0.01 17.67 -18.58
C SER A 143 0.09 16.22 -18.07
N THR A 144 1.24 15.59 -18.24
CA THR A 144 1.47 14.20 -17.84
C THR A 144 1.19 13.97 -16.36
N TYR A 145 0.48 12.89 -16.06
CA TYR A 145 0.30 12.35 -14.72
C TYR A 145 1.03 11.02 -14.58
N THR A 146 1.33 10.63 -13.35
CA THR A 146 1.91 9.33 -13.03
C THR A 146 1.08 8.68 -11.95
N ARG A 147 0.55 7.49 -12.22
CA ARG A 147 -0.09 6.63 -11.23
C ARG A 147 0.94 5.67 -10.65
N THR A 148 0.91 5.47 -9.34
CA THR A 148 1.75 4.50 -8.64
C THR A 148 0.90 3.88 -7.54
N GLY A 149 0.32 2.71 -7.81
CA GLY A 149 -0.69 2.10 -6.95
C GLY A 149 -1.91 3.01 -6.75
N ASN A 150 -2.30 3.22 -5.49
CA ASN A 150 -3.40 4.10 -5.08
C ASN A 150 -3.00 5.57 -4.93
N LYS A 151 -1.96 6.02 -5.64
CA LYS A 151 -1.56 7.42 -5.65
C LYS A 151 -1.47 7.95 -7.07
N LEU A 152 -1.95 9.17 -7.25
CA LEU A 152 -1.91 9.89 -8.51
C LEU A 152 -1.12 11.18 -8.35
N LYS A 153 -0.09 11.32 -9.18
CA LYS A 153 0.80 12.48 -9.20
C LYS A 153 0.53 13.34 -10.44
N PHE A 154 0.28 14.63 -10.25
CA PHE A 154 -0.03 15.56 -11.35
C PHE A 154 0.32 17.01 -10.99
N MET A 155 0.43 17.87 -12.00
CA MET A 155 0.67 19.31 -11.83
C MET A 155 -0.64 20.07 -11.61
N LEU A 156 -0.76 20.79 -10.50
CA LEU A 156 -1.88 21.67 -10.20
C LEU A 156 -1.48 23.14 -10.42
N GLN A 157 -2.22 23.85 -11.26
CA GLN A 157 -2.08 25.29 -11.43
C GLN A 157 -3.04 26.02 -10.48
N VAL A 158 -2.47 26.92 -9.67
CA VAL A 158 -3.20 27.81 -8.75
C VAL A 158 -3.09 29.23 -9.28
N THR A 159 -4.22 29.85 -9.60
CA THR A 159 -4.28 31.23 -10.10
C THR A 159 -5.00 32.10 -9.08
N ALA A 160 -4.35 33.14 -8.57
CA ALA A 160 -4.96 34.13 -7.72
C ALA A 160 -5.16 35.44 -8.49
N SER A 161 -6.33 36.05 -8.35
CA SER A 161 -6.65 37.38 -8.87
C SER A 161 -7.03 38.27 -7.71
N ALA A 162 -6.31 39.39 -7.53
CA ALA A 162 -6.56 40.33 -6.45
C ALA A 162 -7.02 41.69 -6.98
N SER A 163 -8.01 42.26 -6.30
CA SER A 163 -8.55 43.58 -6.58
C SER A 163 -8.55 44.45 -5.32
N MET A 164 -8.34 45.74 -5.51
CA MET A 164 -8.23 46.72 -4.43
C MET A 164 -8.78 48.06 -4.87
N GLU A 165 -9.46 48.76 -3.97
CA GLU A 165 -9.89 50.14 -4.15
C GLU A 165 -9.56 50.99 -2.91
N ASN A 166 -8.90 52.14 -3.12
CA ASN A 166 -8.66 53.13 -2.08
C ASN A 166 -8.86 54.55 -2.63
N GLY A 167 -10.04 55.12 -2.39
CA GLY A 167 -10.41 56.44 -2.88
C GLY A 167 -10.43 56.51 -4.42
N ILE A 168 -9.49 57.26 -5.00
CA ILE A 168 -9.35 57.40 -6.46
C ILE A 168 -8.44 56.35 -7.11
N PHE A 169 -7.72 55.54 -6.31
CA PHE A 169 -6.79 54.52 -6.78
C PHE A 169 -7.49 53.17 -6.83
N ARG A 170 -7.38 52.46 -7.96
CA ARG A 170 -8.10 51.23 -8.25
C ARG A 170 -7.19 50.27 -9.01
N SER A 171 -7.04 49.06 -8.50
CA SER A 171 -6.30 47.97 -9.12
C SER A 171 -7.24 46.78 -9.22
N TYR A 172 -7.50 46.28 -10.42
CA TYR A 172 -8.42 45.16 -10.62
C TYR A 172 -7.69 43.97 -11.25
N GLU A 173 -8.08 42.78 -10.83
CA GLU A 173 -7.68 41.49 -11.41
C GLU A 173 -6.16 41.35 -11.62
N ARG A 174 -5.35 41.81 -10.65
CA ARG A 174 -3.91 41.53 -10.69
C ARG A 174 -3.70 40.04 -10.43
N LYS A 175 -3.09 39.36 -11.41
CA LYS A 175 -2.97 37.90 -11.41
C LYS A 175 -1.57 37.46 -11.00
N ALA A 176 -1.53 36.45 -10.16
CA ALA A 176 -0.35 35.62 -9.92
C ALA A 176 -0.72 34.16 -10.24
N VAL A 177 0.26 33.38 -10.67
CA VAL A 177 0.08 31.96 -11.02
C VAL A 177 1.23 31.16 -10.42
N ALA A 178 0.90 30.03 -9.80
CA ALA A 178 1.86 29.03 -9.38
C ALA A 178 1.44 27.67 -9.95
N VAL A 179 2.43 26.84 -10.29
CA VAL A 179 2.23 25.44 -10.69
C VAL A 179 3.06 24.59 -9.75
N LYS A 180 2.42 23.60 -9.12
CA LYS A 180 3.09 22.68 -8.21
C LYS A 180 2.58 21.27 -8.43
N GLU A 181 3.49 20.31 -8.34
CA GLU A 181 3.16 18.89 -8.41
C GLU A 181 2.59 18.42 -7.07
N TYR A 182 1.47 17.71 -7.12
CA TYR A 182 0.84 17.09 -5.97
C TYR A 182 0.72 15.59 -6.19
N GLU A 183 0.87 14.83 -5.11
CA GLU A 183 0.56 13.41 -5.03
C GLU A 183 -0.68 13.26 -4.15
N VAL A 184 -1.73 12.66 -4.71
CA VAL A 184 -3.04 12.53 -4.07
C VAL A 184 -3.43 11.07 -3.99
N TRP A 185 -4.02 10.68 -2.86
CA TRP A 185 -4.53 9.34 -2.67
C TRP A 185 -5.81 9.12 -3.48
N ILE A 186 -5.86 7.97 -4.15
CA ILE A 186 -6.99 7.49 -4.92
C ILE A 186 -7.93 6.77 -3.97
N TYR A 187 -9.20 7.16 -3.97
CA TYR A 187 -10.25 6.39 -3.31
C TYR A 187 -11.02 5.57 -4.35
N ASN A 188 -10.88 4.25 -4.26
CA ASN A 188 -11.69 3.29 -4.98
C ASN A 188 -12.56 2.54 -3.95
N PRO A 189 -13.89 2.68 -3.97
CA PRO A 189 -14.76 1.94 -3.07
C PRO A 189 -14.50 0.44 -3.13
N PHE A 190 -14.63 -0.25 -1.99
CA PHE A 190 -14.48 -1.69 -1.92
C PHE A 190 -15.43 -2.41 -2.87
N ILE A 191 -14.91 -3.40 -3.60
CA ILE A 191 -15.68 -4.29 -4.47
C ILE A 191 -15.51 -5.74 -4.02
N LEU A 192 -16.63 -6.44 -3.81
CA LEU A 192 -16.64 -7.84 -3.40
C LEU A 192 -16.33 -8.78 -4.57
N ASN A 193 -15.05 -8.96 -4.89
CA ASN A 193 -14.60 -9.83 -5.98
C ASN A 193 -13.93 -11.14 -5.52
N GLY A 194 -13.70 -11.32 -4.22
CA GLY A 194 -13.09 -12.52 -3.64
C GLY A 194 -14.02 -13.32 -2.74
N ALA A 195 -13.61 -14.55 -2.49
CA ALA A 195 -14.31 -15.48 -1.59
C ALA A 195 -14.12 -15.13 -0.11
N VAL A 196 -12.94 -14.62 0.24
CA VAL A 196 -12.55 -14.35 1.63
C VAL A 196 -11.84 -13.01 1.76
N TYR A 197 -12.25 -12.20 2.73
CA TYR A 197 -11.57 -11.00 3.17
C TYR A 197 -11.43 -10.99 4.68
N THR A 198 -10.19 -10.95 5.21
CA THR A 198 -9.97 -10.91 6.66
C THR A 198 -9.02 -9.81 7.11
N LEU A 199 -9.32 -9.19 8.27
CA LEU A 199 -8.34 -8.39 9.01
C LEU A 199 -7.45 -9.27 9.90
N GLY A 200 -8.05 -10.26 10.57
CA GLY A 200 -7.36 -11.32 11.29
C GLY A 200 -6.75 -12.40 10.39
N ASP A 201 -6.18 -13.41 11.02
CA ASP A 201 -5.56 -14.54 10.32
C ASP A 201 -6.60 -15.48 9.68
N LEU A 202 -6.22 -16.09 8.56
CA LEU A 202 -6.87 -17.28 8.01
C LEU A 202 -6.09 -18.51 8.47
N VAL A 203 -6.73 -19.37 9.26
CA VAL A 203 -6.09 -20.57 9.82
C VAL A 203 -6.80 -21.82 9.32
N VAL A 204 -6.06 -22.74 8.71
CA VAL A 204 -6.54 -24.06 8.29
C VAL A 204 -5.82 -25.12 9.10
N LYS A 205 -6.57 -25.98 9.80
CA LYS A 205 -5.99 -26.93 10.76
C LYS A 205 -6.78 -28.23 10.86
N GLY A 206 -6.28 -29.18 11.64
CA GLY A 206 -6.84 -30.52 11.72
C GLY A 206 -6.36 -31.41 10.58
N SER A 207 -7.26 -32.17 9.94
CA SER A 207 -6.89 -33.10 8.87
C SER A 207 -7.83 -33.07 7.69
N GLY A 208 -7.27 -33.36 6.51
CA GLY A 208 -8.00 -33.39 5.24
C GLY A 208 -7.90 -32.08 4.46
N THR A 209 -8.60 -32.05 3.32
CA THR A 209 -8.56 -30.92 2.39
C THR A 209 -9.70 -29.96 2.66
N SER A 210 -9.36 -28.68 2.69
CA SER A 210 -10.28 -27.54 2.67
C SER A 210 -10.09 -26.81 1.34
N THR A 211 -11.19 -26.48 0.65
CA THR A 211 -11.14 -25.79 -0.64
C THR A 211 -11.80 -24.42 -0.54
N ILE A 212 -11.12 -23.39 -1.04
CA ILE A 212 -11.71 -22.08 -1.30
C ILE A 212 -11.65 -21.86 -2.80
N THR A 213 -12.80 -21.69 -3.44
CA THR A 213 -12.87 -21.31 -4.86
C THR A 213 -12.86 -19.79 -4.96
N ASP A 214 -11.97 -19.24 -5.77
CA ASP A 214 -11.72 -17.79 -5.99
C ASP A 214 -10.78 -17.14 -4.93
N ASP A 215 -10.55 -15.84 -5.08
CA ASP A 215 -9.48 -15.09 -4.41
C ASP A 215 -9.66 -14.94 -2.90
N VAL A 216 -8.52 -14.91 -2.21
CA VAL A 216 -8.42 -14.79 -0.75
C VAL A 216 -7.55 -13.59 -0.36
N TYR A 217 -8.13 -12.66 0.40
CA TYR A 217 -7.47 -11.46 0.90
C TYR A 217 -7.32 -11.51 2.43
N VAL A 218 -6.10 -11.47 2.93
CA VAL A 218 -5.80 -11.59 4.36
C VAL A 218 -4.83 -10.50 4.79
N PHE A 219 -5.25 -9.61 5.68
CA PHE A 219 -4.31 -8.69 6.32
C PHE A 219 -3.39 -9.46 7.26
N GLY A 220 -3.95 -10.12 8.28
CA GLY A 220 -3.25 -11.03 9.19
C GLY A 220 -2.45 -10.34 10.30
N THR A 221 -1.88 -11.16 11.18
CA THR A 221 -1.08 -10.74 12.33
C THR A 221 0.36 -10.46 11.92
N GLY A 222 0.83 -9.23 12.16
CA GLY A 222 2.23 -8.84 11.93
C GLY A 222 3.03 -8.62 13.22
N LEU A 223 4.28 -8.17 13.09
CA LEU A 223 5.14 -7.80 14.22
C LEU A 223 5.03 -6.29 14.53
N ASP A 224 5.31 -5.90 15.77
CA ASP A 224 5.41 -4.51 16.18
C ASP A 224 6.65 -3.80 15.64
N LYS A 225 7.71 -4.56 15.36
CA LYS A 225 9.02 -4.05 14.94
C LYS A 225 9.58 -4.78 13.73
N PRO A 226 10.24 -4.06 12.82
CA PRO A 226 10.68 -4.60 11.53
C PRO A 226 12.02 -5.34 11.54
N ASN A 227 12.70 -5.40 12.69
CA ASN A 227 14.01 -6.07 12.85
C ASN A 227 13.93 -7.31 13.75
N ARG A 228 12.71 -7.79 14.01
CA ARG A 228 12.47 -8.98 14.82
C ARG A 228 12.76 -10.24 14.00
N MET A 229 13.54 -11.15 14.59
CA MET A 229 13.94 -12.40 13.94
C MET A 229 12.96 -13.55 14.19
N ASP A 230 11.91 -13.32 14.98
CA ASP A 230 10.89 -14.30 15.33
C ASP A 230 9.67 -14.21 14.40
N GLN A 231 9.91 -14.17 13.09
CA GLN A 231 8.87 -14.17 12.05
C GLN A 231 7.93 -15.38 12.12
N TYR A 232 8.32 -16.46 12.82
CA TYR A 232 7.41 -17.56 13.15
C TYR A 232 6.23 -17.16 14.06
N ASN A 233 6.24 -15.94 14.61
CA ASN A 233 5.12 -15.31 15.31
C ASN A 233 4.24 -14.43 14.39
N MET A 234 4.51 -14.40 13.09
CA MET A 234 3.64 -13.74 12.11
C MET A 234 2.57 -14.70 11.59
N GLY A 235 1.38 -14.15 11.41
CA GLY A 235 0.22 -14.81 10.82
C GLY A 235 0.06 -14.47 9.35
N GLY A 236 -1.17 -14.28 8.91
CA GLY A 236 -1.59 -14.24 7.51
C GLY A 236 -2.40 -15.48 7.17
N VAL A 237 -1.98 -16.24 6.16
CA VAL A 237 -2.55 -17.54 5.83
C VAL A 237 -1.70 -18.62 6.46
N CYS A 238 -2.26 -19.32 7.44
CA CYS A 238 -1.56 -20.34 8.22
C CYS A 238 -2.21 -21.71 8.01
N VAL A 239 -1.43 -22.69 7.58
CA VAL A 239 -1.88 -24.09 7.50
C VAL A 239 -1.00 -24.95 8.40
N VAL A 240 -1.61 -25.75 9.27
CA VAL A 240 -0.93 -26.54 10.30
C VAL A 240 -1.56 -27.93 10.43
N ASP A 241 -1.00 -28.76 11.32
CA ASP A 241 -1.41 -30.15 11.57
C ASP A 241 -1.28 -31.03 10.30
N GLU A 242 -2.33 -31.76 9.91
CA GLU A 242 -2.40 -32.60 8.70
C GLU A 242 -3.31 -31.99 7.62
N ALA A 243 -3.53 -30.67 7.68
CA ALA A 243 -4.49 -29.99 6.82
C ALA A 243 -3.90 -29.67 5.45
N VAL A 244 -4.75 -29.68 4.43
CA VAL A 244 -4.43 -29.19 3.08
C VAL A 244 -5.38 -28.06 2.74
N LEU A 245 -4.86 -26.88 2.43
CA LEU A 245 -5.62 -25.79 1.83
C LEU A 245 -5.42 -25.81 0.32
N HIS A 246 -6.53 -25.85 -0.43
CA HIS A 246 -6.53 -25.64 -1.88
C HIS A 246 -7.28 -24.36 -2.21
N ILE A 247 -6.61 -23.43 -2.89
CA ILE A 247 -7.24 -22.26 -3.51
C ILE A 247 -7.50 -22.60 -4.98
N GLU A 248 -8.75 -22.92 -5.28
CA GLU A 248 -9.19 -23.34 -6.60
C GLU A 248 -9.49 -22.11 -7.47
N LYS A 249 -8.87 -22.02 -8.65
CA LYS A 249 -9.07 -20.91 -9.63
C LYS A 249 -8.93 -19.50 -9.03
N GLY A 250 -8.17 -19.38 -7.95
CA GLY A 250 -8.00 -18.13 -7.22
C GLY A 250 -6.56 -17.92 -6.78
N SER A 251 -6.30 -16.72 -6.33
CA SER A 251 -5.02 -16.22 -5.83
C SER A 251 -5.07 -15.96 -4.32
N ILE A 252 -3.90 -15.93 -3.68
CA ILE A 252 -3.76 -15.48 -2.29
C ILE A 252 -3.10 -14.10 -2.28
N TYR A 253 -3.74 -13.15 -1.61
CA TYR A 253 -3.25 -11.81 -1.36
C TYR A 253 -3.11 -11.62 0.15
N THR A 254 -1.88 -11.54 0.66
CA THR A 254 -1.65 -11.36 2.09
C THR A 254 -0.61 -10.30 2.39
N ARG A 255 -0.86 -9.56 3.47
CA ARG A 255 0.11 -8.60 4.02
C ARG A 255 0.91 -9.09 5.18
N ASN A 256 0.80 -10.37 5.48
CA ASN A 256 1.74 -11.08 6.32
C ASN A 256 2.19 -12.35 5.59
N LEU A 257 2.38 -13.45 6.30
CA LEU A 257 2.95 -14.65 5.71
C LEU A 257 1.87 -15.48 5.02
N LEU A 258 2.25 -16.10 3.90
CA LEU A 258 1.71 -17.41 3.55
C LEU A 258 2.62 -18.44 4.20
N ARG A 259 2.07 -19.26 5.09
CA ARG A 259 2.88 -20.21 5.86
C ARG A 259 2.25 -21.58 6.06
N VAL A 260 3.14 -22.56 6.16
CA VAL A 260 2.84 -23.94 6.53
C VAL A 260 3.65 -24.34 7.75
N GLY A 261 3.04 -25.14 8.62
CA GLY A 261 3.64 -25.66 9.84
C GLY A 261 3.88 -24.62 10.93
N THR A 262 4.31 -25.11 12.08
CA THR A 262 4.74 -24.32 13.24
C THR A 262 6.22 -24.54 13.53
N PHE A 263 6.86 -23.60 14.22
CA PHE A 263 8.29 -23.71 14.51
C PHE A 263 8.60 -24.83 15.52
N ASP A 264 7.66 -25.14 16.40
CA ASP A 264 7.79 -26.14 17.46
C ASP A 264 7.32 -27.55 17.05
N GLU A 265 6.88 -27.72 15.80
CA GLU A 265 6.47 -29.02 15.29
C GLU A 265 7.65 -30.01 15.26
N THR A 266 7.46 -31.14 15.95
CA THR A 266 8.44 -32.23 16.04
C THR A 266 7.90 -33.56 15.49
N GLY A 267 6.67 -33.55 14.98
CA GLY A 267 5.94 -34.72 14.47
C GLY A 267 6.26 -35.06 13.02
N SER A 268 5.57 -36.08 12.50
CA SER A 268 5.59 -36.46 11.07
C SER A 268 4.41 -35.92 10.29
N ASP A 269 3.55 -35.14 10.96
CA ASP A 269 2.33 -34.58 10.43
C ASP A 269 2.69 -33.65 9.26
N LYS A 270 1.91 -33.73 8.20
CA LYS A 270 2.20 -33.03 6.94
C LYS A 270 1.02 -32.12 6.63
N CYS A 271 1.28 -30.82 6.57
CA CYS A 271 0.32 -29.87 6.01
C CYS A 271 0.76 -29.36 4.64
N ALA A 272 -0.18 -28.78 3.89
CA ALA A 272 0.13 -28.19 2.60
C ALA A 272 -0.80 -27.04 2.19
N VAL A 273 -0.26 -26.14 1.38
CA VAL A 273 -1.04 -25.16 0.61
C VAL A 273 -0.81 -25.40 -0.87
N VAL A 274 -1.89 -25.44 -1.65
CA VAL A 274 -1.86 -25.49 -3.12
C VAL A 274 -2.68 -24.33 -3.67
N VAL A 275 -2.09 -23.51 -4.53
CA VAL A 275 -2.73 -22.33 -5.15
C VAL A 275 -2.69 -22.45 -6.66
N ASP A 276 -3.86 -22.42 -7.29
CA ASP A 276 -3.97 -22.57 -8.75
C ASP A 276 -3.45 -21.35 -9.52
N HIS A 277 -3.71 -20.14 -9.02
CA HIS A 277 -3.22 -18.91 -9.61
C HIS A 277 -2.02 -18.35 -8.83
N ASP A 278 -2.04 -17.07 -8.47
CA ASP A 278 -0.88 -16.37 -7.94
C ASP A 278 -0.88 -16.27 -6.42
N VAL A 279 0.32 -16.04 -5.88
CA VAL A 279 0.48 -15.63 -4.47
C VAL A 279 1.18 -14.29 -4.43
N VAL A 280 0.56 -13.31 -3.78
CA VAL A 280 1.14 -12.02 -3.43
C VAL A 280 1.17 -11.92 -1.91
N ALA A 281 2.35 -12.03 -1.31
CA ALA A 281 2.50 -12.14 0.15
C ALA A 281 3.57 -11.19 0.69
N GLN A 282 3.54 -10.88 2.00
CA GLN A 282 4.73 -10.29 2.63
C GLN A 282 5.90 -11.25 2.43
N GLY A 283 5.78 -12.46 2.96
CA GLY A 283 6.74 -13.52 2.77
C GLY A 283 6.04 -14.87 2.60
N ILE A 284 6.75 -15.83 2.03
CA ILE A 284 6.27 -17.21 1.88
C ILE A 284 7.21 -18.10 2.68
N GLN A 285 6.70 -18.75 3.72
CA GLN A 285 7.56 -19.47 4.65
C GLN A 285 7.05 -20.87 4.99
N ALA A 286 7.98 -21.82 5.02
CA ALA A 286 7.71 -23.16 5.51
C ALA A 286 8.45 -23.40 6.82
N PHE A 287 7.67 -23.71 7.85
CA PHE A 287 8.13 -24.18 9.15
C PHE A 287 7.91 -25.70 9.25
N GLY A 288 8.07 -26.27 10.44
CA GLY A 288 7.71 -27.67 10.70
C GLY A 288 8.53 -28.72 9.95
N VAL A 289 7.90 -29.87 9.69
CA VAL A 289 8.55 -31.07 9.13
C VAL A 289 7.63 -31.75 8.12
N ASN A 290 8.08 -31.90 6.87
CA ASN A 290 7.31 -32.44 5.71
C ASN A 290 6.21 -31.52 5.16
N ASP A 291 6.29 -30.22 5.42
CA ASP A 291 5.28 -29.25 4.99
C ASP A 291 5.56 -28.68 3.60
N ASP A 292 4.50 -28.50 2.80
CA ASP A 292 4.64 -28.15 1.39
C ASP A 292 3.79 -26.93 0.99
N ILE A 293 4.39 -25.97 0.28
CA ILE A 293 3.67 -24.89 -0.41
C ILE A 293 3.86 -25.08 -1.91
N VAL A 294 2.77 -25.16 -2.66
CA VAL A 294 2.77 -25.32 -4.12
C VAL A 294 1.99 -24.18 -4.76
N ILE A 295 2.65 -23.44 -5.64
CA ILE A 295 2.08 -22.32 -6.39
C ILE A 295 2.16 -22.68 -7.87
N ILE A 296 1.00 -22.83 -8.52
CA ILE A 296 0.92 -23.36 -9.89
C ILE A 296 1.26 -22.26 -10.92
N ARG A 297 0.91 -21.00 -10.64
CA ARG A 297 1.25 -19.83 -11.47
C ARG A 297 2.45 -19.08 -10.87
N ASP A 298 2.33 -17.78 -10.60
CA ASP A 298 3.43 -16.90 -10.22
C ASP A 298 3.39 -16.53 -8.73
N ALA A 299 4.55 -16.18 -8.16
CA ALA A 299 4.68 -15.72 -6.78
C ALA A 299 5.34 -14.33 -6.72
N TYR A 300 4.80 -13.46 -5.88
CA TYR A 300 5.23 -12.08 -5.68
C TYR A 300 5.40 -11.84 -4.18
N THR A 301 6.55 -11.33 -3.77
CA THR A 301 6.78 -11.06 -2.35
C THR A 301 7.32 -9.66 -2.09
N PHE A 302 6.88 -9.09 -0.97
CA PHE A 302 7.36 -7.80 -0.45
C PHE A 302 8.58 -7.95 0.48
N ASP A 303 8.80 -9.19 0.92
CA ASP A 303 9.88 -9.70 1.75
C ASP A 303 10.26 -11.12 1.26
N ASP A 304 10.99 -11.90 2.06
CA ASP A 304 11.64 -13.12 1.61
C ASP A 304 10.70 -14.31 1.35
N ILE A 305 11.13 -15.20 0.47
CA ILE A 305 10.77 -16.62 0.56
C ILE A 305 11.78 -17.29 1.49
N GLU A 306 11.29 -17.90 2.57
CA GLU A 306 12.18 -18.56 3.55
C GLU A 306 11.78 -20.01 3.85
N MET A 307 12.78 -20.89 3.83
CA MET A 307 12.66 -22.29 4.21
C MET A 307 13.42 -22.55 5.51
N ASN A 308 12.66 -22.71 6.60
CA ASN A 308 13.16 -23.05 7.92
C ASN A 308 12.90 -24.52 8.29
N GLY A 309 11.82 -25.11 7.77
CA GLY A 309 11.36 -26.47 8.09
C GLY A 309 12.26 -27.59 7.55
N ALA A 310 12.09 -28.79 8.10
CA ALA A 310 12.84 -30.00 7.72
C ALA A 310 12.06 -30.86 6.72
N LYS A 311 12.72 -31.32 5.65
CA LYS A 311 12.11 -32.13 4.58
C LYS A 311 10.85 -31.48 3.97
N SER A 312 10.83 -30.15 3.98
CA SER A 312 9.73 -29.30 3.52
C SER A 312 10.06 -28.66 2.16
N TYR A 313 9.03 -28.30 1.39
CA TYR A 313 9.20 -27.79 0.03
C TYR A 313 8.35 -26.56 -0.25
N ILE A 314 8.96 -25.51 -0.81
CA ILE A 314 8.23 -24.40 -1.44
C ILE A 314 8.48 -24.53 -2.94
N ALA A 315 7.43 -24.80 -3.72
CA ALA A 315 7.52 -25.09 -5.14
C ALA A 315 6.63 -24.16 -5.96
N ILE A 316 7.26 -23.31 -6.75
CA ILE A 316 6.62 -22.35 -7.66
C ILE A 316 6.82 -22.85 -9.09
N ASN A 317 5.75 -23.20 -9.77
CA ASN A 317 5.79 -23.74 -11.12
C ASN A 317 5.97 -22.63 -12.18
N GLY A 318 5.45 -21.43 -11.93
CA GLY A 318 5.67 -20.23 -12.75
C GLY A 318 6.83 -19.36 -12.27
N ASN A 319 6.68 -18.05 -12.43
CA ASN A 319 7.70 -17.05 -12.17
C ASN A 319 7.71 -16.60 -10.70
N TYR A 320 8.85 -16.07 -10.27
CA TYR A 320 8.99 -15.41 -8.97
C TYR A 320 9.47 -13.96 -9.13
N PHE A 321 8.83 -13.07 -8.36
CA PHE A 321 9.15 -11.65 -8.28
C PHE A 321 9.31 -11.24 -6.81
N GLY A 322 10.55 -11.24 -6.34
CA GLY A 322 10.94 -10.53 -5.11
C GLY A 322 11.12 -9.05 -5.42
N MET A 323 10.20 -8.21 -4.98
CA MET A 323 10.05 -6.86 -5.53
C MET A 323 10.79 -5.76 -4.76
N ASN A 324 11.01 -5.98 -3.47
CA ASN A 324 11.64 -4.99 -2.60
C ASN A 324 13.15 -4.93 -2.83
N LEU A 325 13.72 -3.73 -2.89
CA LEU A 325 15.15 -3.54 -3.11
C LEU A 325 15.98 -3.95 -1.89
N GLY A 326 15.33 -3.98 -0.71
CA GLY A 326 15.99 -4.12 0.58
C GLY A 326 16.78 -2.86 0.92
N ASP A 327 16.40 -2.20 2.00
CA ASP A 327 17.09 -1.01 2.50
C ASP A 327 18.45 -1.36 3.15
N GLY A 328 18.66 -2.65 3.47
CA GLY A 328 19.84 -3.14 4.17
C GLY A 328 19.80 -2.93 5.68
N SER A 329 18.64 -2.58 6.23
CA SER A 329 18.44 -2.28 7.65
C SER A 329 17.29 -3.07 8.27
N PHE A 330 16.24 -3.41 7.50
CA PHE A 330 15.11 -4.22 7.96
C PHE A 330 15.21 -5.66 7.46
N HIS A 331 14.93 -6.62 8.34
CA HIS A 331 14.83 -8.02 7.96
C HIS A 331 13.62 -8.25 7.04
N ASP A 332 12.52 -7.55 7.33
CA ASP A 332 11.22 -7.79 6.69
C ASP A 332 11.04 -7.08 5.33
N THR A 333 12.13 -6.72 4.64
CA THR A 333 12.09 -5.96 3.37
C THR A 333 13.08 -6.44 2.31
N SER A 334 13.69 -7.61 2.46
CA SER A 334 14.76 -8.04 1.55
C SER A 334 14.29 -8.71 0.28
N SER A 335 13.08 -9.28 0.21
CA SER A 335 12.61 -9.99 -0.99
C SER A 335 13.55 -11.06 -1.55
N ALA A 336 14.45 -11.58 -0.72
CA ALA A 336 15.41 -12.61 -1.06
C ALA A 336 14.75 -14.00 -1.09
N VAL A 337 15.46 -14.98 -1.63
CA VAL A 337 15.06 -16.39 -1.55
C VAL A 337 16.08 -17.11 -0.68
N ILE A 338 15.69 -17.58 0.49
CA ILE A 338 16.62 -18.15 1.45
C ILE A 338 16.15 -19.50 1.97
N ASN A 339 17.07 -20.46 1.95
CA ASN A 339 16.86 -21.77 2.57
C ASN A 339 17.90 -21.95 3.67
N THR A 340 17.50 -21.63 4.90
CA THR A 340 18.30 -21.71 6.12
C THR A 340 18.29 -23.11 6.70
N SER A 341 17.30 -23.94 6.35
CA SER A 341 17.09 -25.28 6.90
C SER A 341 18.38 -26.13 7.00
N PRO A 342 19.24 -26.25 5.96
CA PRO A 342 20.49 -27.02 6.03
C PRO A 342 21.49 -26.55 7.10
N ARG A 343 21.36 -25.33 7.65
CA ARG A 343 22.21 -24.85 8.76
C ARG A 343 21.90 -25.58 10.06
N TYR A 344 20.64 -25.94 10.30
CA TYR A 344 20.23 -26.68 11.50
C TYR A 344 20.78 -28.11 11.53
N ALA A 345 21.21 -28.66 10.39
CA ALA A 345 21.81 -29.99 10.31
C ALA A 345 23.28 -30.05 10.77
N GLY A 346 23.98 -28.92 10.82
CA GLY A 346 25.43 -28.88 10.99
C GLY A 346 26.15 -29.77 9.96
N PRO A 347 27.15 -30.58 10.35
CA PRO A 347 27.90 -31.43 9.41
C PRO A 347 27.12 -32.65 8.90
N SER A 348 25.94 -32.93 9.45
CA SER A 348 25.18 -34.15 9.12
C SER A 348 24.32 -33.98 7.87
N VAL A 349 24.00 -35.10 7.22
CA VAL A 349 22.94 -35.19 6.22
C VAL A 349 21.72 -35.81 6.88
N ASN A 350 20.64 -35.03 6.99
CA ASN A 350 19.37 -35.38 7.65
C ASN A 350 18.20 -34.67 6.95
N ASP A 351 17.01 -34.69 7.55
CA ASP A 351 15.79 -34.10 6.99
C ASP A 351 15.91 -32.60 6.69
N PHE A 352 16.62 -31.82 7.50
CA PHE A 352 16.88 -30.39 7.23
C PHE A 352 17.68 -30.15 5.94
N THR A 353 18.60 -31.06 5.60
CA THR A 353 19.33 -30.98 4.33
C THR A 353 18.52 -31.44 3.12
N GLN A 354 17.30 -31.96 3.30
CA GLN A 354 16.41 -32.36 2.21
C GLN A 354 15.47 -31.23 1.75
N SER A 355 15.23 -30.21 2.58
CA SER A 355 14.30 -29.12 2.25
C SER A 355 14.76 -28.33 1.02
N ARG A 356 13.82 -27.90 0.16
CA ARG A 356 14.13 -27.13 -1.05
C ARG A 356 13.13 -26.03 -1.31
N ILE A 357 13.64 -24.95 -1.91
CA ILE A 357 12.83 -24.00 -2.65
C ILE A 357 13.05 -24.29 -4.13
N VAL A 358 11.96 -24.38 -4.91
CA VAL A 358 11.98 -24.67 -6.33
C VAL A 358 11.19 -23.58 -7.06
N ILE A 359 11.82 -22.92 -8.03
CA ILE A 359 11.18 -21.93 -8.90
C ILE A 359 11.48 -22.33 -10.35
N ASN A 360 10.47 -22.78 -11.07
CA ASN A 360 10.64 -23.35 -12.41
C ASN A 360 10.64 -22.29 -13.53
N GLY A 361 9.94 -21.15 -13.34
CA GLY A 361 9.91 -20.02 -14.26
C GLY A 361 11.07 -19.04 -14.10
N TYR A 362 10.85 -17.78 -14.48
CA TYR A 362 11.82 -16.71 -14.35
C TYR A 362 11.94 -16.24 -12.90
N THR A 363 13.13 -15.82 -12.48
CA THR A 363 13.42 -15.48 -11.08
C THR A 363 13.97 -14.06 -11.00
N PHE A 364 13.14 -13.11 -10.59
CA PHE A 364 13.51 -11.72 -10.37
C PHE A 364 13.63 -11.46 -8.87
N VAL A 365 14.81 -11.07 -8.39
CA VAL A 365 15.08 -10.90 -6.95
C VAL A 365 15.73 -9.55 -6.71
N ASN A 366 14.93 -8.59 -6.26
CA ASN A 366 15.36 -7.20 -6.12
C ASN A 366 16.12 -6.91 -4.83
N GLY A 367 16.05 -7.76 -3.80
CA GLY A 367 16.87 -7.59 -2.60
C GLY A 367 17.68 -8.83 -2.26
N SER A 368 18.25 -8.87 -1.06
CA SER A 368 19.38 -9.77 -0.76
C SER A 368 19.39 -10.24 0.68
N THR A 369 19.88 -11.46 0.88
CA THR A 369 20.21 -12.01 2.19
C THR A 369 21.33 -11.21 2.85
N PHE A 370 21.37 -11.21 4.17
CA PHE A 370 22.38 -10.49 4.94
C PHE A 370 22.80 -11.27 6.17
N ARG A 371 24.04 -11.04 6.60
CA ARG A 371 24.52 -11.52 7.89
C ARG A 371 24.00 -10.59 8.99
N MET A 372 23.26 -11.15 9.94
CA MET A 372 22.88 -10.46 11.17
C MET A 372 23.88 -10.78 12.29
N ASP A 373 24.50 -9.76 12.88
CA ASP A 373 25.32 -9.89 14.09
C ASP A 373 24.69 -9.02 15.20
N GLY A 374 24.19 -9.66 16.27
CA GLY A 374 23.62 -8.94 17.42
C GLY A 374 22.41 -8.05 17.11
N GLY A 375 21.62 -8.40 16.09
CA GLY A 375 20.45 -7.63 15.64
C GLY A 375 20.78 -6.44 14.73
N THR A 376 22.05 -6.29 14.31
CA THR A 376 22.47 -5.30 13.31
C THR A 376 22.85 -6.01 12.02
N VAL A 377 22.43 -5.46 10.88
CA VAL A 377 22.85 -5.93 9.56
C VAL A 377 24.36 -5.67 9.41
N GLY A 378 25.13 -6.75 9.30
CA GLY A 378 26.58 -6.70 9.12
C GLY A 378 26.96 -6.39 7.67
N HIS A 379 26.53 -7.25 6.75
CA HIS A 379 26.76 -7.08 5.31
C HIS A 379 25.81 -7.94 4.49
N LYS A 380 25.54 -7.52 3.24
CA LYS A 380 24.75 -8.26 2.25
C LYS A 380 25.57 -9.44 1.70
N LEU A 381 24.90 -10.58 1.50
CA LEU A 381 25.43 -11.83 0.99
C LEU A 381 24.92 -12.07 -0.46
N GLU A 382 24.07 -13.07 -0.71
CA GLU A 382 23.46 -13.35 -2.03
C GLU A 382 21.98 -12.97 -2.12
N ASN A 383 21.43 -12.91 -3.34
CA ASN A 383 19.99 -12.72 -3.55
C ASN A 383 19.20 -14.03 -3.39
N VAL A 384 19.78 -15.15 -3.83
CA VAL A 384 19.15 -16.47 -3.76
C VAL A 384 20.11 -17.47 -3.14
N ALA A 385 19.69 -18.04 -2.01
CA ALA A 385 20.36 -19.02 -1.17
C ALA A 385 21.76 -18.63 -0.70
N LEU A 386 22.23 -19.30 0.36
CA LEU A 386 23.64 -19.23 0.74
C LEU A 386 24.44 -20.20 -0.12
N ALA A 387 25.59 -19.78 -0.64
CA ALA A 387 26.58 -20.71 -1.18
C ALA A 387 27.26 -21.49 -0.05
N TRP A 388 27.60 -22.76 -0.33
CA TRP A 388 28.16 -23.67 0.66
C TRP A 388 29.57 -24.17 0.29
N GLU A 389 30.39 -24.34 1.31
CA GLU A 389 31.67 -25.05 1.29
C GLU A 389 31.63 -26.21 2.30
N GLY A 390 31.57 -27.43 1.79
CA GLY A 390 31.35 -28.61 2.62
C GLY A 390 30.00 -28.51 3.36
N SER A 391 30.06 -28.40 4.69
CA SER A 391 28.86 -28.30 5.55
C SER A 391 28.53 -26.89 6.01
N GLU A 392 29.36 -25.89 5.69
CA GLU A 392 29.19 -24.52 6.18
C GLU A 392 28.88 -23.55 5.04
N PRO A 393 28.09 -22.50 5.28
CA PRO A 393 27.99 -21.37 4.36
C PRO A 393 29.34 -20.69 4.15
N VAL A 394 29.59 -20.18 2.94
CA VAL A 394 30.89 -19.57 2.57
C VAL A 394 31.28 -18.43 3.51
N TYR A 395 30.34 -17.56 3.89
CA TYR A 395 30.64 -16.41 4.75
C TYR A 395 31.13 -16.81 6.16
N ILE A 396 30.82 -18.04 6.59
CA ILE A 396 31.32 -18.62 7.84
C ILE A 396 32.67 -19.29 7.60
N ALA A 397 32.77 -20.12 6.56
CA ALA A 397 33.98 -20.88 6.26
C ALA A 397 35.21 -19.98 6.01
N GLU A 398 35.01 -18.86 5.32
CA GLU A 398 36.07 -17.95 4.87
C GLU A 398 36.21 -16.70 5.76
N ASN A 399 35.39 -16.57 6.81
CA ASN A 399 35.41 -15.46 7.77
C ASN A 399 35.34 -14.07 7.11
N CYS A 400 34.38 -13.89 6.20
CA CYS A 400 34.19 -12.67 5.41
C CYS A 400 33.75 -11.50 6.31
N THR A 401 34.33 -10.32 6.06
CA THR A 401 34.12 -9.13 6.94
C THR A 401 33.15 -8.10 6.37
N ASN A 402 32.93 -8.07 5.05
CA ASN A 402 32.04 -7.13 4.38
C ASN A 402 31.55 -7.70 3.04
N THR A 403 30.57 -7.03 2.41
CA THR A 403 29.97 -7.48 1.14
C THR A 403 30.99 -7.61 0.02
N VAL A 404 31.91 -6.66 -0.14
CA VAL A 404 32.90 -6.70 -1.24
C VAL A 404 33.84 -7.89 -1.09
N ASP A 405 34.34 -8.11 0.12
CA ASP A 405 35.16 -9.26 0.50
C ASP A 405 34.43 -10.58 0.18
N TYR A 406 33.17 -10.69 0.60
CA TYR A 406 32.33 -11.84 0.32
C TYR A 406 32.16 -12.13 -1.17
N ILE A 407 31.79 -11.13 -1.96
CA ILE A 407 31.57 -11.28 -3.41
C ILE A 407 32.88 -11.65 -4.13
N ASN A 408 34.02 -11.08 -3.72
CA ASN A 408 35.32 -11.45 -4.26
C ASN A 408 35.66 -12.92 -3.98
N ILE A 409 35.36 -13.42 -2.78
CA ILE A 409 35.58 -14.81 -2.40
C ILE A 409 34.65 -15.75 -3.19
N LEU A 410 33.37 -15.38 -3.34
CA LEU A 410 32.40 -16.17 -4.10
C LEU A 410 32.76 -16.31 -5.58
N THR A 411 33.32 -15.25 -6.17
CA THR A 411 33.63 -15.21 -7.61
C THR A 411 35.07 -15.60 -7.94
N SER A 412 35.93 -15.77 -6.94
CA SER A 412 37.33 -16.14 -7.14
C SER A 412 37.49 -17.60 -7.60
N THR A 413 38.37 -17.80 -8.58
CA THR A 413 38.80 -19.13 -9.02
C THR A 413 39.85 -19.77 -8.10
N SER A 414 40.30 -19.08 -7.05
CA SER A 414 41.29 -19.61 -6.09
C SER A 414 40.68 -20.57 -5.08
N HIS A 415 39.35 -20.61 -4.97
CA HIS A 415 38.61 -21.52 -4.11
C HIS A 415 37.90 -22.57 -4.99
N GLY A 416 37.64 -23.76 -4.43
CA GLY A 416 36.95 -24.83 -5.16
C GLY A 416 35.52 -24.45 -5.57
N GLU A 417 34.85 -25.34 -6.31
CA GLU A 417 33.46 -25.13 -6.74
C GLU A 417 32.54 -24.89 -5.53
N ARG A 418 31.84 -23.74 -5.52
CA ARG A 418 30.87 -23.37 -4.50
C ARG A 418 29.51 -23.94 -4.83
N ASN A 419 28.84 -24.49 -3.82
CA ASN A 419 27.63 -25.29 -4.03
C ASN A 419 26.37 -24.52 -3.61
N GLY A 420 25.43 -24.33 -4.55
CA GLY A 420 24.09 -23.81 -4.30
C GLY A 420 23.04 -24.92 -4.39
N PHE A 421 23.05 -25.89 -3.48
CA PHE A 421 22.16 -27.06 -3.58
C PHE A 421 20.74 -26.81 -3.06
N SER A 422 20.55 -25.82 -2.17
CA SER A 422 19.32 -25.70 -1.35
C SER A 422 18.16 -25.04 -2.10
N VAL A 423 18.42 -24.43 -3.26
CA VAL A 423 17.41 -23.83 -4.15
C VAL A 423 17.60 -24.34 -5.58
N LEU A 424 16.49 -24.62 -6.25
CA LEU A 424 16.44 -25.08 -7.64
C LEU A 424 15.74 -24.03 -8.50
N LEU A 425 16.42 -23.54 -9.54
CA LEU A 425 15.94 -22.42 -10.36
C LEU A 425 15.88 -22.77 -11.85
N GLY A 426 14.85 -22.25 -12.52
CA GLY A 426 14.64 -22.36 -13.95
C GLY A 426 14.21 -23.76 -14.39
N ASN A 427 14.15 -23.96 -15.72
CA ASN A 427 13.71 -25.23 -16.29
C ASN A 427 14.77 -26.33 -16.11
N VAL A 428 14.56 -27.15 -15.08
CA VAL A 428 15.37 -28.34 -14.77
C VAL A 428 14.73 -29.64 -15.30
N ASN A 429 13.75 -29.53 -16.21
CA ASN A 429 13.00 -30.63 -16.85
C ASN A 429 12.27 -31.55 -15.84
N TRP A 430 11.40 -30.96 -15.03
CA TRP A 430 10.41 -31.72 -14.26
C TRP A 430 9.40 -32.41 -15.19
N THR A 431 8.90 -33.58 -14.79
CA THR A 431 7.89 -34.32 -15.58
C THR A 431 6.50 -34.19 -14.99
N ASN A 432 6.39 -34.09 -13.66
CA ASN A 432 5.10 -34.13 -12.96
C ASN A 432 4.49 -32.74 -12.74
N ASN A 433 5.11 -31.66 -13.23
CA ASN A 433 4.61 -30.30 -13.08
C ASN A 433 3.68 -29.86 -14.23
N ALA A 434 3.72 -30.55 -15.37
CA ALA A 434 3.00 -30.14 -16.58
C ALA A 434 1.47 -30.22 -16.42
N ASP A 435 0.98 -31.16 -15.61
CA ASP A 435 -0.45 -31.42 -15.44
C ASP A 435 -1.10 -30.59 -14.31
N LEU A 436 -0.31 -29.84 -13.53
CA LEU A 436 -0.78 -29.09 -12.36
C LEU A 436 -1.93 -28.12 -12.67
N GLU A 437 -1.83 -27.38 -13.78
CA GLU A 437 -2.88 -26.44 -14.20
C GLU A 437 -4.22 -27.16 -14.50
N SER A 438 -4.17 -28.42 -14.90
CA SER A 438 -5.36 -29.21 -15.27
C SER A 438 -5.88 -30.12 -14.15
N ASP A 439 -4.99 -30.54 -13.24
CA ASP A 439 -5.27 -31.42 -12.12
C ASP A 439 -4.32 -31.07 -10.97
N TRP A 440 -4.80 -30.21 -10.07
CA TRP A 440 -4.02 -29.77 -8.91
C TRP A 440 -3.52 -30.95 -8.08
N GLN A 441 -4.25 -32.08 -8.02
CA GLN A 441 -3.92 -33.24 -7.17
C GLN A 441 -2.56 -33.87 -7.52
N THR A 442 -2.06 -33.60 -8.72
CA THR A 442 -0.72 -34.02 -9.18
C THR A 442 0.43 -33.32 -8.44
N TRP A 443 0.16 -32.26 -7.65
CA TRP A 443 1.16 -31.56 -6.83
C TRP A 443 2.01 -32.49 -5.97
N SER A 444 1.39 -33.51 -5.38
CA SER A 444 2.08 -34.47 -4.52
C SER A 444 3.07 -35.35 -5.29
N ALA A 445 2.77 -35.65 -6.55
CA ALA A 445 3.67 -36.36 -7.46
C ALA A 445 4.85 -35.48 -7.88
N TRP A 446 4.64 -34.18 -8.05
CA TRP A 446 5.72 -33.23 -8.32
C TRP A 446 6.66 -33.05 -7.12
N ILE A 447 6.13 -32.87 -5.91
CA ILE A 447 6.94 -32.84 -4.68
C ILE A 447 7.74 -34.15 -4.52
N SER A 448 7.12 -35.29 -4.81
CA SER A 448 7.79 -36.59 -4.76
C SER A 448 8.93 -36.71 -5.78
N GLU A 449 8.76 -36.16 -6.98
CA GLU A 449 9.81 -36.07 -8.00
C GLU A 449 10.97 -35.20 -7.52
N ILE A 450 10.68 -34.01 -6.98
CA ILE A 450 11.69 -33.10 -6.41
C ILE A 450 12.49 -33.82 -5.33
N ARG A 451 11.81 -34.45 -4.37
CA ARG A 451 12.42 -35.21 -3.27
C ARG A 451 13.33 -36.34 -3.76
N GLY A 452 12.95 -37.03 -4.84
CA GLY A 452 13.76 -38.09 -5.44
C GLY A 452 15.06 -37.58 -6.08
N ARG A 453 15.13 -36.30 -6.43
CA ARG A 453 16.29 -35.68 -7.11
C ARG A 453 17.11 -34.78 -6.20
N ALA A 454 16.52 -34.23 -5.16
CA ALA A 454 17.13 -33.28 -4.23
C ALA A 454 17.32 -33.92 -2.85
N SER A 455 18.52 -34.43 -2.58
CA SER A 455 18.82 -35.18 -1.35
C SER A 455 20.14 -34.75 -0.72
N GLY A 456 20.08 -34.29 0.52
CA GLY A 456 21.26 -33.87 1.27
C GLY A 456 21.89 -32.60 0.69
N ARG A 457 23.23 -32.52 0.69
CA ARG A 457 23.98 -31.33 0.26
C ARG A 457 24.29 -31.31 -1.24
N THR A 458 23.54 -32.04 -2.05
CA THR A 458 23.69 -32.08 -3.52
C THR A 458 22.37 -32.47 -4.17
N ASN A 459 22.27 -32.29 -5.48
CA ASN A 459 21.10 -32.66 -6.27
C ASN A 459 21.52 -33.45 -7.51
N ILE A 460 20.71 -34.44 -7.90
CA ILE A 460 20.88 -35.22 -9.13
C ILE A 460 19.83 -34.71 -10.13
N LEU A 461 20.15 -33.58 -10.76
CA LEU A 461 19.24 -32.88 -11.68
C LEU A 461 19.41 -33.42 -13.11
N PRO A 462 18.32 -33.58 -13.90
CA PRO A 462 18.42 -34.03 -15.28
C PRO A 462 19.08 -32.98 -16.19
N SER A 463 18.90 -31.71 -15.85
CA SER A 463 19.43 -30.55 -16.56
C SER A 463 19.81 -29.47 -15.56
N ILE A 464 20.94 -28.81 -15.80
CA ILE A 464 21.39 -27.64 -15.04
C ILE A 464 21.47 -26.48 -16.04
N PRO A 465 20.67 -25.42 -15.87
CA PRO A 465 20.72 -24.25 -16.73
C PRO A 465 22.14 -23.64 -16.79
N SER A 466 22.57 -23.25 -17.99
CA SER A 466 23.82 -22.49 -18.14
C SER A 466 23.65 -21.07 -17.59
N LYS A 467 22.49 -20.46 -17.85
CA LYS A 467 22.07 -19.16 -17.31
C LYS A 467 20.73 -19.26 -16.60
N ILE A 468 20.52 -18.43 -15.58
CA ILE A 468 19.19 -18.22 -14.99
C ILE A 468 18.49 -17.08 -15.73
N LYS A 469 17.22 -17.28 -16.06
CA LYS A 469 16.38 -16.23 -16.64
C LYS A 469 15.75 -15.41 -15.54
N GLY A 470 16.00 -14.11 -15.53
CA GLY A 470 15.51 -13.20 -14.48
C GLY A 470 16.56 -12.18 -14.09
N PHE A 471 16.62 -11.81 -12.81
CA PHE A 471 17.45 -10.70 -12.32
C PHE A 471 17.90 -10.91 -10.87
N CYS A 472 19.13 -10.49 -10.56
CA CYS A 472 19.62 -10.31 -9.19
C CYS A 472 20.72 -9.24 -9.15
N HIS A 473 21.04 -8.73 -7.95
CA HIS A 473 22.08 -7.71 -7.77
C HIS A 473 23.49 -8.26 -7.58
N TYR A 474 23.63 -9.43 -6.96
CA TYR A 474 24.92 -9.99 -6.55
C TYR A 474 25.18 -11.38 -7.13
N ALA A 475 24.41 -12.38 -6.69
CA ALA A 475 24.54 -13.76 -7.15
C ALA A 475 23.32 -14.59 -6.74
N MET A 476 23.14 -15.72 -7.43
CA MET A 476 22.22 -16.79 -7.07
C MET A 476 23.00 -18.09 -6.85
N ALA A 477 22.94 -18.67 -5.65
CA ALA A 477 23.43 -20.00 -5.36
C ALA A 477 22.29 -21.00 -5.59
N ALA A 478 22.32 -21.74 -6.70
CA ALA A 478 21.24 -22.65 -7.09
C ALA A 478 21.74 -23.81 -7.95
N ASN A 479 20.94 -24.87 -8.07
CA ASN A 479 21.20 -26.00 -8.98
C ASN A 479 22.61 -26.63 -8.81
N ASN A 480 23.12 -26.70 -7.58
CA ASN A 480 24.47 -27.15 -7.21
C ASN A 480 25.65 -26.23 -7.58
N LYS A 481 25.42 -25.00 -8.03
CA LYS A 481 26.50 -24.06 -8.38
C LYS A 481 26.14 -22.61 -8.06
N LEU A 482 27.04 -21.69 -8.36
CA LEU A 482 26.86 -20.25 -8.22
C LEU A 482 26.64 -19.60 -9.59
N TYR A 483 25.69 -18.67 -9.67
CA TYR A 483 25.44 -17.79 -10.81
C TYR A 483 25.69 -16.33 -10.40
N PRO A 484 26.89 -15.77 -10.66
CA PRO A 484 27.16 -14.36 -10.41
C PRO A 484 26.27 -13.44 -11.28
N ALA A 485 25.95 -12.25 -10.78
CA ALA A 485 25.13 -11.27 -11.50
C ALA A 485 25.89 -10.63 -12.68
N ASN A 486 25.88 -11.30 -13.84
CA ASN A 486 26.45 -10.81 -15.10
C ASN A 486 25.81 -11.48 -16.34
N GLU A 487 26.11 -10.94 -17.52
CA GLU A 487 25.57 -11.43 -18.80
C GLU A 487 25.94 -12.89 -19.12
N ASP A 488 27.00 -13.45 -18.52
CA ASP A 488 27.43 -14.83 -18.76
C ASP A 488 26.60 -15.85 -17.98
N ASN A 489 25.94 -15.43 -16.89
CA ASN A 489 25.25 -16.32 -15.95
C ASN A 489 23.77 -15.99 -15.79
N ILE A 490 23.35 -14.76 -16.11
CA ILE A 490 21.97 -14.29 -16.02
C ILE A 490 21.52 -13.78 -17.39
N GLU A 491 20.30 -14.13 -17.78
CA GLU A 491 19.64 -13.66 -19.01
C GLU A 491 18.39 -12.86 -18.61
N ILE A 492 18.36 -11.56 -18.89
CA ILE A 492 17.15 -10.75 -18.75
C ILE A 492 16.18 -11.14 -19.88
N PRO A 493 14.98 -11.67 -19.58
CA PRO A 493 13.99 -11.97 -20.61
C PRO A 493 13.54 -10.70 -21.34
N ALA A 494 13.38 -10.78 -22.67
CA ALA A 494 12.94 -9.64 -23.48
C ALA A 494 11.50 -9.19 -23.15
N SER A 495 10.66 -10.10 -22.65
CA SER A 495 9.28 -9.85 -22.28
C SER A 495 8.86 -10.82 -21.18
N VAL A 496 8.10 -10.34 -20.21
CA VAL A 496 7.57 -11.13 -19.09
C VAL A 496 6.11 -10.75 -18.92
N VAL A 497 5.21 -11.71 -19.09
CA VAL A 497 3.78 -11.54 -18.84
C VAL A 497 3.51 -11.89 -17.38
N CYS A 498 2.92 -10.97 -16.63
CA CYS A 498 2.52 -11.14 -15.23
C CYS A 498 1.00 -11.26 -15.20
N ARG A 499 0.48 -12.47 -14.97
CA ARG A 499 -0.97 -12.72 -15.01
C ARG A 499 -1.74 -12.13 -13.84
N VAL A 500 -1.06 -11.77 -12.75
CA VAL A 500 -1.64 -11.00 -11.63
C VAL A 500 -2.21 -9.65 -12.07
N ALA A 501 -1.76 -9.11 -13.21
CA ALA A 501 -2.27 -7.85 -13.75
C ALA A 501 -3.75 -7.91 -14.16
N ASP A 502 -4.28 -9.11 -14.42
CA ASP A 502 -5.71 -9.30 -14.72
C ASP A 502 -6.58 -8.94 -13.50
N ASP A 503 -6.02 -9.03 -12.29
CA ASP A 503 -6.69 -8.81 -11.01
C ASP A 503 -6.37 -7.41 -10.42
N VAL A 504 -5.33 -6.73 -10.91
CA VAL A 504 -4.76 -5.52 -10.31
C VAL A 504 -4.97 -4.28 -11.19
N ASP A 505 -5.88 -3.41 -10.78
CA ASP A 505 -6.18 -2.17 -11.51
C ASP A 505 -4.94 -1.28 -11.72
N GLY A 506 -4.74 -0.84 -12.97
CA GLY A 506 -3.64 0.02 -13.38
C GLY A 506 -2.30 -0.66 -13.59
N LEU A 507 -2.15 -1.97 -13.29
CA LEU A 507 -0.93 -2.72 -13.57
C LEU A 507 -0.95 -3.25 -15.01
N SER A 508 0.13 -3.01 -15.76
CA SER A 508 0.31 -3.61 -17.09
C SER A 508 0.54 -5.11 -16.98
N ASP A 509 0.03 -5.90 -17.94
CA ASP A 509 0.34 -7.33 -18.08
C ASP A 509 1.83 -7.58 -18.34
N ARG A 510 2.58 -6.54 -18.74
CA ARG A 510 4.04 -6.59 -18.98
C ARG A 510 4.75 -5.46 -18.24
N PRO A 511 4.78 -5.49 -16.91
CA PRO A 511 5.18 -4.34 -16.11
C PRO A 511 6.70 -4.05 -16.18
N LEU A 512 7.51 -5.03 -16.60
CA LEU A 512 8.96 -4.88 -16.71
C LEU A 512 9.44 -4.40 -18.08
N GLU A 513 8.64 -4.52 -19.15
CA GLU A 513 9.06 -4.15 -20.52
C GLU A 513 9.57 -2.69 -20.63
N PRO A 514 8.94 -1.67 -20.00
CA PRO A 514 9.44 -0.30 -20.04
C PRO A 514 10.81 -0.09 -19.36
N TYR A 515 11.28 -1.09 -18.62
CA TYR A 515 12.49 -1.06 -17.80
C TYR A 515 13.57 -2.02 -18.30
N THR A 516 13.30 -2.74 -19.41
CA THR A 516 14.26 -3.61 -20.07
C THR A 516 15.07 -2.81 -21.10
N HIS A 517 16.39 -2.99 -21.08
CA HIS A 517 17.35 -2.30 -21.95
C HIS A 517 18.26 -3.29 -22.69
N ASP A 518 19.00 -2.82 -23.68
CA ASP A 518 19.85 -3.66 -24.54
C ASP A 518 21.16 -4.13 -23.89
N ASN A 519 21.53 -3.58 -22.72
CA ASN A 519 22.79 -3.90 -22.04
C ASN A 519 22.58 -4.14 -20.54
N TRP A 520 23.48 -4.90 -19.92
CA TRP A 520 23.41 -5.25 -18.51
C TRP A 520 23.46 -4.05 -17.56
N TYR A 521 24.26 -3.03 -17.88
CA TYR A 521 24.43 -1.87 -17.00
C TYR A 521 23.12 -1.08 -16.82
N ASP A 522 22.39 -0.84 -17.91
CA ASP A 522 21.11 -0.13 -17.85
C ASP A 522 20.01 -1.00 -17.25
N ASN A 523 19.98 -2.31 -17.56
CA ASN A 523 19.04 -3.25 -16.94
C ASN A 523 19.18 -3.33 -15.41
N THR A 524 20.41 -3.21 -14.90
CA THR A 524 20.70 -3.32 -13.46
C THR A 524 20.65 -1.96 -12.74
N ASN A 525 20.39 -0.88 -13.47
CA ASN A 525 20.31 0.45 -12.88
C ASN A 525 19.06 0.60 -12.00
N ILE A 526 19.26 1.02 -10.75
CA ILE A 526 18.18 1.14 -9.76
C ILE A 526 17.07 2.14 -10.12
N SER A 527 17.37 3.11 -10.99
CA SER A 527 16.47 4.23 -11.31
C SER A 527 15.73 4.06 -12.63
N ILE A 528 16.26 3.26 -13.56
CA ILE A 528 15.72 3.13 -14.92
C ILE A 528 15.57 1.67 -15.40
N GLY A 529 16.22 0.73 -14.73
CA GLY A 529 16.25 -0.68 -15.11
C GLY A 529 15.22 -1.53 -14.36
N ILE A 530 15.40 -2.84 -14.42
CA ILE A 530 14.55 -3.85 -13.80
C ILE A 530 14.25 -3.58 -12.32
N PRO A 531 15.20 -3.13 -11.46
CA PRO A 531 14.88 -2.77 -10.07
C PRO A 531 13.78 -1.73 -9.94
N LYS A 532 13.74 -0.72 -10.83
CA LYS A 532 12.71 0.31 -10.82
C LYS A 532 11.35 -0.25 -11.26
N GLY A 533 11.35 -1.14 -12.24
CA GLY A 533 10.15 -1.87 -12.67
C GLY A 533 9.55 -2.68 -11.53
N LEU A 534 10.38 -3.42 -10.80
CA LEU A 534 9.97 -4.20 -9.63
C LEU A 534 9.43 -3.32 -8.49
N GLN A 535 10.04 -2.17 -8.21
CA GLN A 535 9.49 -1.19 -7.24
C GLN A 535 8.14 -0.61 -7.66
N ASN A 536 7.94 -0.38 -8.96
CA ASN A 536 6.66 0.09 -9.46
C ASN A 536 5.59 -0.99 -9.35
N MET A 537 5.91 -2.24 -9.72
CA MET A 537 5.04 -3.41 -9.49
C MET A 537 4.66 -3.54 -8.01
N LEU A 538 5.65 -3.42 -7.11
CA LEU A 538 5.45 -3.43 -5.66
C LEU A 538 4.34 -2.46 -5.29
N SER A 539 4.41 -1.20 -5.69
CA SER A 539 3.43 -0.17 -5.32
C SER A 539 1.99 -0.50 -5.73
N PHE A 540 1.78 -1.10 -6.91
CA PHE A 540 0.45 -1.55 -7.35
C PHE A 540 -0.03 -2.74 -6.55
N LEU A 541 0.82 -3.74 -6.35
CA LEU A 541 0.49 -4.92 -5.57
C LEU A 541 0.26 -4.58 -4.09
N GLU A 542 1.03 -3.66 -3.50
CA GLU A 542 0.83 -3.15 -2.14
C GLU A 542 -0.58 -2.57 -2.02
N SER A 543 -1.00 -1.79 -3.00
CA SER A 543 -2.30 -1.12 -3.02
C SER A 543 -3.45 -2.13 -3.17
N HIS A 544 -3.25 -3.19 -3.96
CA HIS A 544 -4.25 -4.23 -4.17
C HIS A 544 -4.47 -5.11 -2.94
N VAL A 545 -3.40 -5.50 -2.25
CA VAL A 545 -3.50 -6.34 -1.04
C VAL A 545 -3.95 -5.56 0.20
N HIS A 546 -3.78 -4.24 0.22
CA HIS A 546 -4.28 -3.36 1.28
C HIS A 546 -5.76 -3.04 1.03
N VAL A 547 -6.65 -3.99 1.30
CA VAL A 547 -8.10 -3.80 1.10
C VAL A 547 -8.70 -2.88 2.17
N PHE A 548 -8.66 -3.29 3.44
CA PHE A 548 -9.25 -2.54 4.57
C PHE A 548 -8.21 -1.88 5.49
N ALA A 549 -6.97 -2.37 5.44
CA ALA A 549 -5.90 -1.94 6.31
C ALA A 549 -4.56 -2.07 5.62
N ARG A 550 -3.58 -1.34 6.13
CA ARG A 550 -2.21 -1.33 5.66
C ARG A 550 -1.21 -1.29 6.81
N LYS A 551 0.01 -1.70 6.48
CA LYS A 551 1.17 -1.53 7.35
C LYS A 551 2.19 -0.61 6.68
N GLU A 552 2.78 0.26 7.47
CA GLU A 552 3.82 1.18 7.04
C GLU A 552 5.05 0.96 7.92
N TYR A 553 6.18 0.67 7.27
CA TYR A 553 7.46 0.49 7.93
C TYR A 553 8.03 1.86 8.33
N PRO A 554 8.68 1.98 9.50
CA PRO A 554 9.29 3.23 9.93
C PRO A 554 10.50 3.59 9.07
N GLU A 555 10.93 4.86 9.10
CA GLU A 555 12.18 5.28 8.44
C GLU A 555 13.44 4.74 9.13
N GLU A 556 13.35 4.42 10.43
CA GLU A 556 14.47 3.92 11.24
C GLU A 556 14.21 2.50 11.77
N VAL A 557 15.27 1.68 11.83
CA VAL A 557 15.24 0.28 12.33
C VAL A 557 14.76 0.11 13.76
N THR A 558 14.87 1.14 14.59
CA THR A 558 14.40 1.13 15.98
C THR A 558 12.94 1.56 16.12
N GLY A 559 12.31 2.04 15.05
CA GLY A 559 10.92 2.46 15.04
C GLY A 559 9.93 1.30 15.14
N GLU A 560 8.66 1.66 15.32
CA GLU A 560 7.55 0.71 15.32
C GLU A 560 6.86 0.70 13.95
N ILE A 561 6.32 -0.46 13.58
CA ILE A 561 5.49 -0.59 12.39
C ILE A 561 4.14 0.09 12.66
N ASN A 562 3.74 0.97 11.76
CA ASN A 562 2.45 1.65 11.83
C ASN A 562 1.37 0.81 11.17
N TYR A 563 0.32 0.51 11.92
CA TYR A 563 -0.85 -0.24 11.46
C TYR A 563 -2.02 0.73 11.30
N LEU A 564 -2.50 0.91 10.07
CA LEU A 564 -3.47 1.94 9.70
C LEU A 564 -4.66 1.32 8.97
N PHE A 565 -5.83 1.90 9.15
CA PHE A 565 -7.01 1.57 8.35
C PHE A 565 -7.02 2.39 7.07
N ASN A 566 -7.55 1.79 6.01
CA ASN A 566 -7.85 2.56 4.80
C ASN A 566 -9.10 3.41 4.99
N SER A 567 -9.07 4.61 4.43
CA SER A 567 -10.17 5.56 4.53
C SER A 567 -11.42 5.06 3.77
N GLY A 568 -12.59 5.27 4.37
CA GLY A 568 -13.89 5.01 3.75
C GLY A 568 -14.71 6.29 3.60
N MET A 569 -15.55 6.35 2.57
CA MET A 569 -16.40 7.50 2.28
C MET A 569 -17.71 7.47 3.08
N ILE A 570 -18.04 8.60 3.72
CA ILE A 570 -19.36 8.83 4.32
C ILE A 570 -20.29 9.41 3.25
N GLN A 571 -21.46 8.80 3.02
CA GLN A 571 -22.36 9.22 1.94
C GLN A 571 -22.89 10.66 2.09
N THR A 572 -23.03 11.16 3.32
CA THR A 572 -23.49 12.52 3.60
C THR A 572 -22.67 13.19 4.68
N GLY A 573 -22.03 14.32 4.37
CA GLY A 573 -21.32 15.16 5.34
C GLY A 573 -19.83 15.28 5.04
N PHE A 574 -19.11 15.89 5.98
CA PHE A 574 -17.65 16.00 5.99
C PHE A 574 -17.12 15.23 7.20
N GLY A 575 -16.19 14.30 6.98
CA GLY A 575 -15.60 13.48 8.03
C GLY A 575 -15.10 12.14 7.50
N SER A 576 -14.29 11.47 8.32
CA SER A 576 -13.65 10.21 7.97
C SER A 576 -14.27 9.02 8.69
N THR A 577 -14.40 7.91 7.97
CA THR A 577 -14.61 6.57 8.52
C THR A 577 -13.55 5.64 7.92
N THR A 578 -13.51 4.38 8.34
CA THR A 578 -12.70 3.35 7.67
C THR A 578 -13.56 2.59 6.68
N GLU A 579 -12.95 2.01 5.64
CA GLU A 579 -13.72 1.30 4.62
C GLU A 579 -14.50 0.09 5.19
N PHE A 580 -13.93 -0.62 6.16
CA PHE A 580 -14.63 -1.73 6.84
C PHE A 580 -15.84 -1.22 7.65
N LEU A 581 -15.69 -0.10 8.35
CA LEU A 581 -16.78 0.48 9.14
C LEU A 581 -17.84 1.17 8.28
N ARG A 582 -17.47 1.73 7.11
CA ARG A 582 -18.44 2.20 6.10
C ARG A 582 -19.41 1.08 5.72
N ILE A 583 -18.86 -0.08 5.36
CA ILE A 583 -19.66 -1.26 5.00
C ILE A 583 -20.51 -1.70 6.18
N ARG A 584 -19.91 -1.85 7.38
CA ARG A 584 -20.65 -2.19 8.60
C ARG A 584 -21.86 -1.29 8.80
N ASP A 585 -21.68 0.03 8.72
CA ASP A 585 -22.73 1.01 9.00
C ASP A 585 -23.86 0.90 7.97
N GLN A 586 -23.54 0.73 6.69
CA GLN A 586 -24.55 0.53 5.65
C GLN A 586 -25.29 -0.80 5.76
N LEU A 587 -24.62 -1.86 6.21
CA LEU A 587 -25.24 -3.16 6.48
C LEU A 587 -26.15 -3.09 7.73
N ASP A 588 -25.75 -2.34 8.75
CA ASP A 588 -26.56 -2.14 9.95
C ASP A 588 -27.82 -1.31 9.68
N ASP A 589 -27.76 -0.36 8.75
CA ASP A 589 -28.93 0.43 8.32
C ASP A 589 -30.00 -0.41 7.58
N ILE A 590 -29.72 -1.68 7.23
CA ILE A 590 -30.70 -2.58 6.60
C ILE A 590 -31.74 -3.05 7.62
N ASP A 591 -33.01 -2.80 7.30
CA ASP A 591 -34.17 -3.22 8.08
C ASP A 591 -34.51 -4.71 7.85
N GLU A 592 -34.16 -5.56 8.81
CA GLU A 592 -34.46 -7.00 8.82
C GLU A 592 -35.96 -7.33 8.89
N THR A 593 -36.82 -6.38 9.28
CA THR A 593 -38.27 -6.59 9.26
C THR A 593 -38.86 -6.50 7.86
N VAL A 594 -38.10 -5.91 6.92
CA VAL A 594 -38.46 -5.76 5.50
C VAL A 594 -37.86 -6.90 4.67
N TRP A 595 -36.64 -7.32 4.98
CA TRP A 595 -35.88 -8.29 4.20
C TRP A 595 -35.65 -9.58 4.98
N ASN A 596 -36.33 -10.66 4.59
CA ASN A 596 -36.24 -11.94 5.33
C ASN A 596 -34.94 -12.68 5.07
N CYS A 597 -34.19 -12.29 4.03
CA CYS A 597 -32.87 -12.81 3.71
C CYS A 597 -31.76 -12.21 4.60
N VAL A 598 -32.07 -11.32 5.55
CA VAL A 598 -31.08 -10.71 6.45
C VAL A 598 -31.12 -11.39 7.82
N VAL A 599 -29.95 -11.81 8.30
CA VAL A 599 -29.75 -12.37 9.64
C VAL A 599 -28.79 -11.47 10.38
N LYS A 600 -29.25 -10.74 11.40
CA LYS A 600 -28.40 -9.83 12.17
C LYS A 600 -28.19 -10.32 13.60
N PHE A 601 -26.95 -10.21 14.06
CA PHE A 601 -26.56 -10.35 15.46
C PHE A 601 -26.00 -9.00 15.93
N ASP A 602 -26.78 -8.30 16.75
CA ASP A 602 -26.39 -7.01 17.31
C ASP A 602 -25.25 -7.15 18.33
N ASP A 603 -24.49 -6.07 18.48
CA ASP A 603 -23.54 -5.89 19.58
C ASP A 603 -24.32 -5.81 20.91
N ASP A 604 -24.01 -6.69 21.86
CA ASP A 604 -24.67 -6.69 23.16
C ASP A 604 -24.24 -5.50 24.06
N GLY A 605 -23.28 -4.70 23.59
CA GLY A 605 -22.75 -3.52 24.25
C GLY A 605 -21.88 -3.86 25.46
N THR A 606 -21.52 -5.14 25.62
CA THR A 606 -20.69 -5.63 26.71
C THR A 606 -19.37 -6.19 26.17
N ASP A 607 -18.33 -6.09 26.98
CA ASP A 607 -17.02 -6.67 26.68
C ASP A 607 -16.94 -8.16 27.12
N ALA A 608 -18.09 -8.84 27.27
CA ALA A 608 -18.14 -10.19 27.80
C ALA A 608 -18.07 -11.23 26.66
N PRO A 609 -17.29 -12.32 26.80
CA PRO A 609 -17.28 -13.38 25.81
C PRO A 609 -18.69 -13.92 25.55
N MET A 610 -19.13 -13.87 24.29
CA MET A 610 -20.40 -14.43 23.88
C MET A 610 -20.27 -15.92 23.53
N PRO A 611 -21.30 -16.74 23.80
CA PRO A 611 -21.30 -18.12 23.33
C PRO A 611 -21.30 -18.15 21.79
N PRO A 612 -20.53 -19.05 21.16
CA PRO A 612 -20.57 -19.24 19.71
C PRO A 612 -21.96 -19.60 19.22
N VAL A 613 -22.33 -19.09 18.04
CA VAL A 613 -23.58 -19.42 17.36
C VAL A 613 -23.32 -20.51 16.33
N ASP A 614 -24.07 -21.60 16.41
CA ASP A 614 -24.16 -22.58 15.35
C ASP A 614 -25.08 -22.04 14.26
N LEU A 615 -24.51 -21.55 13.17
CA LEU A 615 -25.24 -20.82 12.14
C LEU A 615 -26.18 -21.72 11.35
N VAL A 616 -25.79 -22.97 11.08
CA VAL A 616 -26.64 -23.93 10.37
C VAL A 616 -27.89 -24.22 11.18
N ASN A 617 -27.73 -24.53 12.47
CA ASN A 617 -28.86 -24.78 13.37
C ASN A 617 -29.71 -23.53 13.59
N HIS A 618 -29.09 -22.36 13.71
CA HIS A 618 -29.81 -21.10 13.81
C HIS A 618 -30.74 -20.87 12.60
N LEU A 619 -30.24 -21.12 11.38
CA LEU A 619 -31.05 -20.99 10.17
C LEU A 619 -32.21 -21.99 10.13
N ILE A 620 -31.96 -23.26 10.49
CA ILE A 620 -32.99 -24.32 10.54
C ILE A 620 -34.10 -23.96 11.54
N ASP A 621 -33.73 -23.45 12.72
CA ASP A 621 -34.67 -23.20 13.80
C ASP A 621 -35.51 -21.94 13.58
N ASN A 622 -34.98 -20.93 12.87
CA ASN A 622 -35.61 -19.60 12.77
C ASN A 622 -36.17 -19.28 11.38
N TYR A 623 -35.78 -20.00 10.32
CA TYR A 623 -36.17 -19.68 8.94
C TYR A 623 -36.86 -20.86 8.26
N THR A 624 -37.92 -20.55 7.50
CA THR A 624 -38.75 -21.58 6.84
C THR A 624 -38.02 -22.33 5.74
N ASP A 625 -37.01 -21.71 5.13
CA ASP A 625 -36.17 -22.30 4.08
C ASP A 625 -34.70 -21.94 4.36
N PRO A 626 -33.97 -22.78 5.11
CA PRO A 626 -32.56 -22.55 5.43
C PRO A 626 -31.63 -22.72 4.22
N THR A 627 -32.16 -23.12 3.05
CA THR A 627 -31.36 -23.30 1.82
C THR A 627 -31.28 -22.04 0.97
N LYS A 628 -32.01 -20.98 1.32
CA LYS A 628 -31.92 -19.68 0.65
C LYS A 628 -30.58 -18.99 0.88
N TYR A 629 -30.31 -17.97 0.07
CA TYR A 629 -29.17 -17.08 0.26
C TYR A 629 -29.49 -16.03 1.32
N PHE A 630 -28.59 -15.89 2.30
CA PHE A 630 -28.72 -14.94 3.41
C PHE A 630 -27.57 -13.93 3.43
N LEU A 631 -27.87 -12.71 3.85
CA LEU A 631 -26.88 -11.75 4.31
C LEU A 631 -26.79 -11.90 5.83
N ILE A 632 -25.69 -12.50 6.30
CA ILE A 632 -25.45 -12.76 7.72
C ILE A 632 -24.52 -11.67 8.24
N ILE A 633 -25.01 -10.87 9.19
CA ILE A 633 -24.31 -9.73 9.78
C ILE A 633 -24.10 -10.02 11.26
N ASN A 634 -22.85 -10.10 11.69
CA ASN A 634 -22.52 -10.16 13.12
C ASN A 634 -21.74 -8.91 13.53
N LEU A 635 -22.40 -8.00 14.23
CA LEU A 635 -21.83 -6.76 14.72
C LEU A 635 -21.06 -6.94 16.03
N ASP A 636 -21.29 -8.06 16.72
CA ASP A 636 -20.62 -8.39 17.97
C ASP A 636 -19.22 -9.00 17.73
N PRO A 637 -18.14 -8.35 18.20
CA PRO A 637 -16.78 -8.84 17.99
C PRO A 637 -16.39 -10.06 18.84
N ASP A 638 -17.08 -10.30 19.95
CA ASP A 638 -16.80 -11.42 20.86
C ASP A 638 -17.67 -12.65 20.55
N ARG A 639 -18.63 -12.53 19.62
CA ARG A 639 -19.41 -13.66 19.08
C ARG A 639 -18.69 -14.35 17.92
N GLU A 640 -18.54 -15.67 18.03
CA GLU A 640 -18.08 -16.54 16.95
C GLU A 640 -19.27 -17.14 16.18
N LEU A 641 -19.20 -17.11 14.85
CA LEU A 641 -20.12 -17.84 13.97
C LEU A 641 -19.50 -19.17 13.57
N VAL A 642 -20.13 -20.28 13.96
CA VAL A 642 -19.67 -21.64 13.69
C VAL A 642 -20.58 -22.30 12.66
N ILE A 643 -19.98 -22.78 11.59
CA ILE A 643 -20.64 -23.45 10.47
C ILE A 643 -20.17 -24.90 10.49
N LYS A 644 -21.09 -25.82 10.81
CA LYS A 644 -20.83 -27.25 10.93
C LYS A 644 -22.09 -28.03 10.54
N PRO A 645 -21.97 -29.30 10.12
CA PRO A 645 -23.14 -30.11 9.78
C PRO A 645 -24.07 -30.29 10.98
N ASP A 646 -25.38 -30.11 10.74
CA ASP A 646 -26.39 -30.48 11.71
C ASP A 646 -26.55 -32.02 11.75
N PRO A 647 -26.43 -32.65 12.93
CA PRO A 647 -26.55 -34.10 13.07
C PRO A 647 -27.95 -34.67 12.80
N VAL A 648 -29.00 -33.84 12.73
CA VAL A 648 -30.39 -34.31 12.60
C VAL A 648 -30.88 -34.23 11.15
N THR A 649 -30.74 -33.07 10.51
CA THR A 649 -31.16 -32.82 9.14
C THR A 649 -30.10 -33.22 8.12
N GLY A 650 -28.83 -33.29 8.54
CA GLY A 650 -27.69 -33.50 7.66
C GLY A 650 -27.34 -32.26 6.82
N THR A 651 -27.97 -31.11 7.07
CA THR A 651 -27.61 -29.84 6.43
C THR A 651 -26.21 -29.44 6.87
N ASP A 652 -25.34 -29.13 5.91
CA ASP A 652 -23.94 -28.78 6.14
C ASP A 652 -23.54 -27.48 5.44
N THR A 653 -24.51 -26.79 4.84
CA THR A 653 -24.27 -25.70 3.91
C THR A 653 -24.94 -24.42 4.38
N VAL A 654 -24.22 -23.31 4.28
CA VAL A 654 -24.75 -21.94 4.41
C VAL A 654 -24.57 -21.23 3.07
N ASN A 655 -25.64 -20.65 2.52
CA ASN A 655 -25.59 -19.91 1.27
C ASN A 655 -25.70 -18.42 1.58
N GLY A 656 -24.77 -17.58 1.12
CA GLY A 656 -24.84 -16.16 1.44
C GLY A 656 -23.52 -15.40 1.57
N ILE A 657 -23.65 -14.16 2.04
CA ILE A 657 -22.53 -13.29 2.41
C ILE A 657 -22.49 -13.24 3.94
N ILE A 658 -21.33 -13.52 4.52
CA ILE A 658 -21.10 -13.43 5.96
C ILE A 658 -20.22 -12.21 6.21
N PHE A 659 -20.77 -11.17 6.82
CA PHE A 659 -20.03 -10.03 7.32
C PHE A 659 -19.95 -10.09 8.85
N THR A 660 -18.75 -10.07 9.42
CA THR A 660 -18.60 -10.11 10.87
C THR A 660 -17.49 -9.22 11.42
N MET A 661 -17.80 -8.55 12.53
CA MET A 661 -16.85 -7.86 13.40
C MET A 661 -16.00 -8.82 14.25
N GLY A 662 -16.42 -10.09 14.35
CA GLY A 662 -15.81 -11.16 15.12
C GLY A 662 -15.22 -12.26 14.24
N ARG A 663 -15.32 -13.53 14.68
CA ARG A 663 -14.67 -14.69 14.04
C ARG A 663 -15.67 -15.64 13.39
N VAL A 664 -15.26 -16.27 12.29
CA VAL A 664 -15.99 -17.38 11.64
C VAL A 664 -15.18 -18.68 11.73
N SER A 665 -15.86 -19.80 11.96
CA SER A 665 -15.29 -21.15 11.93
C SER A 665 -16.08 -22.05 10.98
N VAL A 666 -15.46 -22.61 9.95
CA VAL A 666 -16.06 -23.61 9.04
C VAL A 666 -15.48 -24.98 9.35
N ARG A 667 -16.29 -25.92 9.84
CA ARG A 667 -15.80 -27.18 10.41
C ARG A 667 -16.49 -28.40 9.84
N ASN A 668 -15.81 -29.55 9.94
CA ASN A 668 -16.37 -30.88 9.73
C ASN A 668 -16.98 -31.12 8.34
N GLY A 669 -16.39 -30.59 7.27
CA GLY A 669 -16.91 -30.76 5.91
C GLY A 669 -17.93 -29.72 5.49
N ALA A 670 -18.31 -28.78 6.38
CA ALA A 670 -19.32 -27.80 6.05
C ALA A 670 -18.91 -26.86 4.92
N THR A 671 -19.91 -26.32 4.23
CA THR A 671 -19.72 -25.51 3.02
C THR A 671 -20.38 -24.14 3.16
N VAL A 672 -19.68 -23.10 2.70
CA VAL A 672 -20.24 -21.77 2.47
C VAL A 672 -20.32 -21.54 0.97
N ASN A 673 -21.51 -21.36 0.41
CA ASN A 673 -21.67 -20.94 -0.98
C ASN A 673 -21.88 -19.43 -1.02
N GLY A 674 -20.80 -18.69 -1.20
CA GLY A 674 -20.79 -17.24 -1.21
C GLY A 674 -19.46 -16.69 -0.69
N SER A 675 -19.49 -15.66 0.16
CA SER A 675 -18.29 -14.93 0.58
C SER A 675 -18.26 -14.66 2.09
N ILE A 676 -17.05 -14.55 2.66
CA ILE A 676 -16.81 -14.24 4.07
C ILE A 676 -15.95 -12.98 4.19
N ILE A 677 -16.46 -11.98 4.90
CA ILE A 677 -15.76 -10.74 5.28
C ILE A 677 -15.69 -10.71 6.81
N ALA A 678 -14.51 -10.95 7.38
CA ALA A 678 -14.37 -11.14 8.83
C ALA A 678 -13.24 -10.28 9.41
N ALA A 679 -13.55 -9.47 10.43
CA ALA A 679 -12.53 -8.70 11.12
C ALA A 679 -11.68 -9.58 12.05
N GLY A 680 -12.30 -10.46 12.83
CA GLY A 680 -11.64 -11.14 13.94
C GLY A 680 -11.33 -10.19 15.09
N ARG A 681 -10.51 -10.66 16.04
CA ARG A 681 -10.13 -9.87 17.22
C ARG A 681 -8.84 -9.11 17.01
N GLY A 682 -8.69 -8.02 17.75
CA GLY A 682 -7.57 -7.10 17.61
C GLY A 682 -6.65 -7.01 18.82
N TYR A 683 -5.47 -6.39 18.64
CA TYR A 683 -4.54 -6.12 19.73
C TYR A 683 -5.10 -5.07 20.70
N ASP A 684 -4.96 -5.34 21.99
CA ASP A 684 -5.32 -4.41 23.07
C ASP A 684 -4.18 -4.38 24.10
N PRO A 685 -3.67 -3.21 24.51
CA PRO A 685 -2.54 -3.16 25.43
C PRO A 685 -2.84 -3.70 26.84
N VAL A 686 -4.12 -3.69 27.26
CA VAL A 686 -4.54 -4.16 28.60
C VAL A 686 -4.89 -5.63 28.57
N SER A 687 -5.73 -6.02 27.61
CA SER A 687 -6.29 -7.37 27.52
C SER A 687 -5.50 -8.29 26.59
N LYS A 688 -4.45 -7.77 25.94
CA LYS A 688 -3.62 -8.39 24.90
C LYS A 688 -4.34 -8.61 23.59
N VAL A 689 -5.52 -9.23 23.62
CA VAL A 689 -6.42 -9.43 22.48
C VAL A 689 -7.85 -9.13 22.91
N LYS A 690 -8.49 -8.14 22.28
CA LYS A 690 -9.86 -7.73 22.61
C LYS A 690 -10.50 -6.91 21.49
N GLY A 691 -11.83 -7.03 21.38
CA GLY A 691 -12.66 -6.25 20.46
C GLY A 691 -12.34 -6.55 19.01
N SER A 692 -13.05 -5.90 18.09
CA SER A 692 -12.86 -6.11 16.66
C SER A 692 -11.50 -5.60 16.19
N ALA A 693 -10.84 -6.33 15.30
CA ALA A 693 -9.67 -5.86 14.57
C ALA A 693 -9.97 -4.62 13.70
N ALA A 694 -11.23 -4.39 13.33
CA ALA A 694 -11.70 -3.18 12.64
C ALA A 694 -11.88 -1.96 13.56
N GLY A 695 -11.70 -2.14 14.87
CA GLY A 695 -11.90 -1.11 15.89
C GLY A 695 -10.63 -0.34 16.27
N SER A 696 -10.80 0.59 17.20
CA SER A 696 -9.70 1.35 17.80
C SER A 696 -9.73 1.26 19.33
N TYR A 697 -8.63 1.63 19.98
CA TYR A 697 -8.58 1.92 21.41
C TYR A 697 -7.98 3.31 21.65
N ASP A 698 -8.36 3.94 22.75
CA ASP A 698 -7.78 5.21 23.17
C ASP A 698 -6.46 4.94 23.92
N TYR A 699 -5.38 5.56 23.45
CA TYR A 699 -4.07 5.52 24.08
C TYR A 699 -3.79 6.86 24.76
N ASP A 700 -3.63 6.83 26.08
CA ASP A 700 -3.35 8.00 26.90
C ASP A 700 -1.83 8.18 27.06
N HIS A 701 -1.30 9.37 26.79
CA HIS A 701 0.13 9.64 26.93
C HIS A 701 0.49 9.83 28.41
N ASP A 702 1.18 8.85 29.02
CA ASP A 702 1.97 8.96 30.26
C ASP A 702 1.51 10.03 31.28
N GLY A 703 0.22 10.04 31.63
CA GLY A 703 -0.33 10.78 32.76
C GLY A 703 -0.46 12.30 32.63
N ASP A 704 -0.29 12.89 31.44
CA ASP A 704 -0.62 14.31 31.22
C ASP A 704 -2.09 14.47 30.81
N ALA A 705 -2.95 14.74 31.80
CA ALA A 705 -4.38 14.95 31.62
C ALA A 705 -4.76 16.14 30.68
N GLY A 706 -3.78 16.92 30.21
CA GLY A 706 -3.97 17.98 29.22
C GLY A 706 -3.88 17.55 27.75
N THR A 707 -3.37 16.34 27.46
CA THR A 707 -3.23 15.83 26.08
C THR A 707 -4.39 14.91 25.74
N PRO A 708 -5.16 15.16 24.66
CA PRO A 708 -6.23 14.26 24.24
C PRO A 708 -5.70 12.86 23.93
N PRO A 709 -6.39 11.77 24.32
CA PRO A 709 -6.02 10.41 23.94
C PRO A 709 -5.93 10.26 22.42
N ILE A 710 -4.94 9.50 21.96
CA ILE A 710 -4.79 9.18 20.53
C ILE A 710 -5.51 7.87 20.26
N LYS A 711 -6.38 7.84 19.25
CA LYS A 711 -6.98 6.59 18.78
C LYS A 711 -5.95 5.76 18.03
N MET A 712 -5.71 4.54 18.51
CA MET A 712 -4.84 3.57 17.86
C MET A 712 -5.67 2.42 17.28
N ALA A 713 -5.27 1.91 16.12
CA ALA A 713 -5.91 0.75 15.50
C ALA A 713 -5.71 -0.51 16.36
N ARG A 714 -6.77 -1.32 16.47
CA ARG A 714 -6.74 -2.66 17.08
C ARG A 714 -6.22 -3.73 16.12
N LEU A 715 -5.66 -3.37 14.97
CA LEU A 715 -5.20 -4.36 13.98
C LEU A 715 -4.28 -5.43 14.61
N PRO A 716 -4.36 -6.70 14.16
CA PRO A 716 -3.66 -7.82 14.78
C PRO A 716 -2.15 -7.67 14.68
N ARG A 717 -1.45 -7.75 15.82
CA ARG A 717 0.01 -7.65 15.90
C ARG A 717 0.58 -8.26 17.16
N ILE A 718 1.84 -8.68 17.08
CA ILE A 718 2.63 -9.18 18.21
C ILE A 718 3.51 -8.05 18.76
N VAL A 719 3.33 -7.72 20.04
CA VAL A 719 4.06 -6.64 20.71
C VAL A 719 5.07 -7.23 21.69
N GLY A 720 6.35 -7.22 21.31
CA GLY A 720 7.39 -7.99 21.99
C GLY A 720 6.95 -9.43 22.27
N ASN A 721 7.11 -9.87 23.53
CA ASN A 721 6.67 -11.20 23.99
C ASN A 721 5.32 -11.16 24.73
N THR A 722 4.56 -10.06 24.62
CA THR A 722 3.41 -9.79 25.50
C THR A 722 2.23 -10.73 25.24
N ASN A 723 2.00 -11.03 23.97
CA ASN A 723 0.79 -11.65 23.44
C ASN A 723 1.09 -12.80 22.46
N VAL A 724 2.29 -13.36 22.50
CA VAL A 724 2.70 -14.53 21.68
C VAL A 724 1.77 -15.73 21.92
N ILE A 725 1.43 -16.02 23.19
CA ILE A 725 0.52 -17.12 23.55
C ILE A 725 -0.86 -16.98 22.89
N ASN A 726 -1.34 -15.75 22.72
CA ASN A 726 -2.63 -15.50 22.06
C ASN A 726 -2.56 -15.82 20.57
N PHE A 727 -1.43 -15.51 19.93
CA PHE A 727 -1.17 -15.90 18.55
C PHE A 727 -1.04 -17.41 18.39
N GLU A 728 -0.28 -18.08 19.24
CA GLU A 728 -0.15 -19.56 19.25
C GLU A 728 -1.49 -20.26 19.48
N SER A 729 -2.42 -19.60 20.19
CA SER A 729 -3.79 -20.09 20.43
C SER A 729 -4.77 -19.72 19.31
N TRP A 730 -4.31 -19.01 18.27
CA TRP A 730 -5.10 -18.50 17.15
C TRP A 730 -6.23 -17.54 17.57
N ASP A 731 -6.02 -16.75 18.64
CA ASP A 731 -7.00 -15.77 19.12
C ASP A 731 -7.23 -14.61 18.14
N TYR A 732 -6.25 -14.35 17.26
CA TYR A 732 -6.32 -13.35 16.19
C TYR A 732 -6.96 -13.87 14.90
N ALA A 733 -7.28 -15.16 14.81
CA ALA A 733 -7.90 -15.72 13.61
C ALA A 733 -9.28 -15.09 13.39
N ALA A 734 -9.49 -14.54 12.20
CA ALA A 734 -10.80 -14.09 11.75
C ALA A 734 -11.58 -15.23 11.08
N LEU A 735 -10.87 -16.16 10.45
CA LEU A 735 -11.44 -17.34 9.81
C LEU A 735 -10.64 -18.58 10.18
N ILE A 736 -11.32 -19.60 10.73
CA ILE A 736 -10.75 -20.92 10.99
C ILE A 736 -11.46 -21.95 10.12
N ILE A 737 -10.70 -22.78 9.41
CA ILE A 737 -11.24 -23.86 8.58
C ILE A 737 -10.68 -25.21 9.07
N GLU A 738 -11.59 -26.12 9.39
CA GLU A 738 -11.30 -27.51 9.79
C GLU A 738 -12.01 -28.45 8.83
N ARG A 739 -11.37 -28.75 7.69
CA ARG A 739 -11.92 -29.54 6.58
C ARG A 739 -13.21 -28.92 6.01
N GLY A 740 -13.27 -27.60 5.85
CA GLY A 740 -14.43 -26.87 5.34
C GLY A 740 -14.23 -26.38 3.91
N ASN A 741 -15.31 -25.96 3.25
CA ASN A 741 -15.26 -25.45 1.88
C ASN A 741 -15.94 -24.08 1.75
N ILE A 742 -15.42 -23.23 0.86
CA ILE A 742 -16.01 -21.93 0.51
C ILE A 742 -16.04 -21.83 -1.01
N HIS A 743 -17.22 -21.63 -1.60
CA HIS A 743 -17.39 -21.53 -3.05
C HIS A 743 -17.99 -20.18 -3.40
N PHE A 744 -17.16 -19.29 -3.96
CA PHE A 744 -17.63 -18.00 -4.46
C PHE A 744 -17.98 -18.10 -5.95
N PRO A 745 -19.22 -17.79 -6.36
CA PRO A 745 -19.63 -17.92 -7.76
C PRO A 745 -19.27 -16.70 -8.62
N GLY A 746 -18.57 -15.71 -8.06
CA GLY A 746 -18.40 -14.37 -8.64
C GLY A 746 -19.49 -13.38 -8.19
N ARG A 747 -19.12 -12.10 -8.10
CA ARG A 747 -19.95 -11.02 -7.53
C ARG A 747 -21.38 -10.97 -8.09
N SER A 748 -21.52 -10.76 -9.41
CA SER A 748 -22.83 -10.62 -10.05
C SER A 748 -23.67 -11.90 -9.95
N ALA A 749 -23.03 -13.07 -9.99
CA ALA A 749 -23.72 -14.35 -9.85
C ALA A 749 -24.19 -14.60 -8.42
N LEU A 750 -23.42 -14.15 -7.42
CA LEU A 750 -23.79 -14.20 -5.99
C LEU A 750 -24.95 -13.25 -5.70
N PHE A 751 -24.88 -11.99 -6.13
CA PHE A 751 -25.93 -11.00 -5.90
C PHE A 751 -27.25 -11.39 -6.57
N ALA A 752 -27.19 -12.04 -7.74
CA ALA A 752 -28.38 -12.57 -8.41
C ALA A 752 -29.08 -13.72 -7.65
N GLN A 753 -28.44 -14.34 -6.65
CA GLN A 753 -29.09 -15.35 -5.81
C GLN A 753 -30.02 -14.73 -4.76
N PHE A 754 -29.90 -13.43 -4.49
CA PHE A 754 -30.78 -12.69 -3.58
C PHE A 754 -32.03 -12.22 -4.34
N ASP A 755 -33.04 -13.09 -4.40
CA ASP A 755 -34.24 -12.92 -5.24
C ASP A 755 -35.36 -12.07 -4.60
N GLU A 756 -35.19 -11.62 -3.36
CA GLU A 756 -36.15 -10.78 -2.67
C GLU A 756 -36.29 -9.40 -3.34
N VAL A 757 -37.53 -8.94 -3.50
CA VAL A 757 -37.86 -7.63 -4.08
C VAL A 757 -38.86 -6.92 -3.18
N TYR A 758 -38.53 -5.69 -2.79
CA TYR A 758 -39.39 -4.83 -1.98
C TYR A 758 -39.52 -3.45 -2.63
N ASN A 759 -40.76 -2.97 -2.77
CA ASN A 759 -41.09 -1.69 -3.44
C ASN A 759 -40.44 -1.50 -4.83
N GLY A 760 -40.24 -2.59 -5.57
CA GLY A 760 -39.68 -2.57 -6.92
C GLY A 760 -38.15 -2.48 -6.99
N ARG A 761 -37.45 -2.55 -5.86
CA ARG A 761 -35.98 -2.67 -5.78
C ARG A 761 -35.61 -4.09 -5.36
N SER A 762 -34.62 -4.71 -6.02
CA SER A 762 -34.13 -6.03 -5.62
C SER A 762 -33.12 -5.90 -4.47
N PHE A 763 -32.99 -6.94 -3.65
CA PHE A 763 -31.96 -6.95 -2.62
C PHE A 763 -30.54 -6.97 -3.21
N GLY A 764 -30.35 -7.62 -4.36
CA GLY A 764 -29.11 -7.55 -5.13
C GLY A 764 -28.68 -6.12 -5.47
N ASP A 765 -29.62 -5.23 -5.80
CA ASP A 765 -29.32 -3.81 -6.06
C ASP A 765 -28.91 -3.03 -4.80
N ILE A 766 -29.25 -3.53 -3.61
CA ILE A 766 -28.77 -2.95 -2.33
C ILE A 766 -27.33 -3.40 -2.10
N LEU A 767 -27.02 -4.67 -2.41
CA LEU A 767 -25.67 -5.21 -2.27
C LEU A 767 -24.68 -4.52 -3.22
N GLU A 768 -25.04 -4.28 -4.49
CA GLU A 768 -24.20 -3.51 -5.46
C GLU A 768 -23.96 -2.04 -5.03
N ASP A 769 -24.84 -1.45 -4.23
CA ASP A 769 -24.64 -0.08 -3.74
C ASP A 769 -23.66 -0.03 -2.54
N ILE A 770 -23.52 -1.15 -1.82
CA ILE A 770 -22.67 -1.26 -0.62
C ILE A 770 -21.27 -1.77 -0.99
N PHE A 771 -21.22 -2.79 -1.86
CA PHE A 771 -20.04 -3.51 -2.35
C PHE A 771 -19.93 -3.39 -3.86
#